data_AF-A0A239KS37-F1
#
_entry.id   AF-A0A239KS37-F1
#
_cell.length_a   1.000
_cell.length_b   1.000
_cell.length_c   1.000
_cell.angle_alpha   90.00
_cell.angle_beta   90.00
_cell.angle_gamma   90.00
#
_symmetry.space_group_name_H-M   'P 1'
#
loop_
_entity.id
_entity.type
_entity.pdbx_description
1 polymer ?
#
loop_
_entity_poly.entity_id
_entity_poly.type
_entity_poly.pdbx_seq_one_letter_code
_entity_poly.pdbx_strand_id
1 'polypeptide(L)'
;MSDVSRRKVLGALAGGTALSFLPPSLHQAMAAPMPRGGMRAIEHVIILMQENRSFDNYFGTLKGVRGFGDRTPLRLPTGGTVFEQPRPGGGEVLPFSARRAALDAGRPESDIQYLGSLAHGFSDANQARGNGWWNDWVAAKSQSTMAFYDRHDIPLQYELADRFTICDSYFCSVYGSTNPNRNYLWTGTTGYEPGGVNRAVTNAAYDYGHAGYDWTTYPERLEAAGVSWQIYQEWDNFTDNAVEYFRPWKEIGRKVLAKVSGQFATTEQFYDSLWDRTADQRKAALAEFQQGVDALTEAERRLFMRGAYRSEPDTLVGRLASDIENGTLPQVSWIVPTAALSEHPGSSTPVGSANLVYDLLDAIARDPKTWSKTALFINFDENDGYFDHVPAPVAPKPASGNGDDWFKGSPVGPGPRVPMTVVSPWTVGGFVSSEAFDHTSVIRFLEKWTGVHEPNISAWRRSVFGDLTSAFDFDRAQRQPEVEQPARVPAPIGRWNPVPPKEQSLPEQESGTRRTRRSPYRLSLRAEVTRSAVELRLGNEGGTGAAFTAYPGDDSAPRAWTVSAGRSAVETVEFGADGYDLQVHGPGWSVWELRGAGVGGEAYLVEHSAPGQVTVVCSNPSPTTRTFLVGESAHSGGHGDRVETVTLKPGKSHTVRLRLPDHGWYDVVVVDRDDPSFLRRMTGRLADGKPGVTDPETGTALALAAAIGLPASLPNLDTPFAQGNPTDVVVTVRNQGRHRLDDLSVALLAPSGWTVRRDGGAPTALRAGDSADVRFEVTPAGNAAAGRLAVAAHADGDGLLRIADARVRTKVAPAMSVTLTGPASSPGTDGTVLSPGRPVTVTATVTNAGGTPLTGVAATLALPEGWTATAKGGTPTSVPARSSASLAWDVVAPAAAARASGSLKASVTAKLNGADTQASASLSAKTGPVMTGHLLAEDFESVAPALAAAADLSRPGLLGWTRTAPEGWTVTNAPAMPQGTRELQGWSFLSKQFWFPAGQDRPNFSRGLGVVAVADPDDWDDTGSPSGRGTFDSTLSTPAVAIPSGTSTLHLGFDSHYRQESPQEAEVTVTFDTADPVRLLHYSSATSGNTNLGQDQQNRLVRLSCPVPAGATTAKVGFRIFNAGNNWFWAIDNVRVGTGPIADA
;
A
#
# COMPACT_ATOMS: atom_id res chain seq x y z
N MET A 1 27.71 18.98 17.92
CA MET A 1 29.09 19.34 17.47
C MET A 1 29.81 20.19 18.51
N SER A 2 30.96 19.76 19.02
CA SER A 2 31.82 20.57 19.90
C SER A 2 32.64 21.61 19.11
N ASP A 3 33.01 22.73 19.75
CA ASP A 3 33.78 23.84 19.15
C ASP A 3 35.17 23.42 18.61
N VAL A 4 35.70 22.29 19.07
CA VAL A 4 36.96 21.70 18.59
C VAL A 4 36.80 21.11 17.18
N SER A 5 35.60 20.63 16.82
CA SER A 5 35.29 20.12 15.48
C SER A 5 35.23 21.25 14.43
N ARG A 6 34.69 22.42 14.81
CA ARG A 6 34.57 23.60 13.93
C ARG A 6 35.92 24.12 13.41
N ARG A 7 36.99 24.06 14.21
CA ARG A 7 38.33 24.52 13.78
C ARG A 7 39.05 23.54 12.86
N LYS A 8 38.79 22.24 12.96
CA LYS A 8 39.37 21.24 12.03
C LYS A 8 38.72 21.31 10.64
N VAL A 9 37.43 21.67 10.57
CA VAL A 9 36.66 21.87 9.32
C VAL A 9 37.24 22.99 8.45
N LEU A 10 37.75 24.08 9.05
CA LEU A 10 38.33 25.21 8.29
C LEU A 10 39.76 24.94 7.79
N GLY A 11 40.51 24.03 8.42
CA GLY A 11 41.89 23.71 8.02
C GLY A 11 42.00 22.77 6.81
N ALA A 12 40.97 21.96 6.53
CA ALA A 12 41.00 20.93 5.48
C ALA A 12 40.61 21.43 4.08
N LEU A 13 39.97 22.61 3.97
CA LEU A 13 39.47 23.16 2.71
C LEU A 13 40.57 23.67 1.74
N ALA A 14 41.85 23.58 2.11
CA ALA A 14 42.97 24.06 1.30
C ALA A 14 43.64 22.99 0.39
N GLY A 15 43.26 21.72 0.48
CA GLY A 15 43.86 20.65 -0.33
C GLY A 15 42.81 19.65 -0.82
N GLY A 16 42.46 19.73 -2.12
CA GLY A 16 41.39 18.97 -2.79
C GLY A 16 41.54 17.45 -2.77
N THR A 17 41.37 16.85 -1.60
CA THR A 17 41.20 15.40 -1.38
C THR A 17 39.73 15.14 -1.04
N ALA A 18 39.13 14.11 -1.65
CA ALA A 18 37.83 13.59 -1.27
C ALA A 18 37.90 13.12 0.20
N LEU A 19 37.22 13.81 1.10
CA LEU A 19 37.19 13.51 2.54
C LEU A 19 36.05 12.52 2.83
N SER A 20 36.11 11.49 3.69
CA SER A 20 35.03 10.49 3.95
C SER A 20 33.88 10.89 4.92
N PHE A 21 32.67 10.29 4.85
CA PHE A 21 31.52 10.41 5.78
C PHE A 21 31.72 9.74 7.13
N LEU A 22 32.67 8.82 7.23
CA LEU A 22 32.98 8.15 8.48
C LEU A 22 33.90 9.01 9.37
N PRO A 23 33.78 8.88 10.70
CA PRO A 23 34.69 9.56 11.62
C PRO A 23 36.17 9.21 11.34
N PRO A 24 37.11 10.17 11.44
CA PRO A 24 38.55 9.90 11.26
C PRO A 24 39.08 8.82 12.20
N SER A 25 38.52 8.71 13.40
CA SER A 25 38.82 7.64 14.37
C SER A 25 38.49 6.26 13.81
N LEU A 26 37.34 6.12 13.13
CA LEU A 26 36.94 4.87 12.50
C LEU A 26 37.86 4.49 11.34
N HIS A 27 38.27 5.45 10.51
CA HIS A 27 39.28 5.18 9.46
C HIS A 27 40.58 4.63 10.02
N GLN A 28 41.08 5.26 11.08
CA GLN A 28 42.29 4.82 11.78
C GLN A 28 42.11 3.42 12.38
N ALA A 29 40.97 3.16 13.00
CA ALA A 29 40.68 1.89 13.65
C ALA A 29 40.48 0.74 12.64
N MET A 30 39.83 1.01 11.50
CA MET A 30 39.66 0.07 10.38
C MET A 30 40.97 -0.24 9.65
N ALA A 31 42.00 0.61 9.77
CA ALA A 31 43.32 0.33 9.21
C ALA A 31 44.12 -0.66 10.06
N ALA A 32 43.72 -0.89 11.32
CA ALA A 32 44.34 -1.87 12.19
C ALA A 32 43.95 -3.31 11.79
N PRO A 33 44.83 -4.31 11.97
CA PRO A 33 44.49 -5.69 11.74
C PRO A 33 43.32 -6.14 12.62
N MET A 34 42.39 -6.89 12.02
CA MET A 34 41.31 -7.54 12.73
C MET A 34 41.84 -8.55 13.78
N PRO A 35 41.28 -8.57 15.00
CA PRO A 35 41.63 -9.59 15.98
C PRO A 35 41.17 -10.99 15.57
N ARG A 36 42.03 -11.98 15.84
CA ARG A 36 41.75 -13.40 15.65
C ARG A 36 41.03 -13.97 16.88
N GLY A 37 40.25 -15.04 16.70
CA GLY A 37 39.62 -15.76 17.82
C GLY A 37 38.15 -16.16 17.61
N GLY A 38 37.57 -15.91 16.43
CA GLY A 38 36.16 -16.20 16.18
C GLY A 38 35.23 -15.27 16.95
N MET A 39 33.98 -15.70 17.13
CA MET A 39 32.95 -14.96 17.87
C MET A 39 33.35 -14.62 19.32
N ARG A 40 34.25 -15.40 19.93
CA ARG A 40 34.77 -15.15 21.29
C ARG A 40 35.70 -13.94 21.38
N ALA A 41 36.17 -13.40 20.26
CA ALA A 41 36.96 -12.16 20.23
C ALA A 41 36.08 -10.91 20.41
N ILE A 42 34.75 -11.04 20.31
CA ILE A 42 33.80 -9.99 20.65
C ILE A 42 33.66 -9.93 22.17
N GLU A 43 33.89 -8.76 22.75
CA GLU A 43 33.64 -8.47 24.17
C GLU A 43 32.41 -7.57 24.36
N HIS A 44 32.03 -6.79 23.34
CA HIS A 44 30.90 -5.86 23.39
C HIS A 44 30.01 -5.97 22.15
N VAL A 45 28.69 -6.05 22.37
CA VAL A 45 27.67 -5.95 21.33
C VAL A 45 26.82 -4.72 21.63
N ILE A 46 26.81 -3.77 20.70
CA ILE A 46 26.04 -2.53 20.78
C ILE A 46 24.90 -2.59 19.77
N ILE A 47 23.69 -2.26 20.19
CA ILE A 47 22.47 -2.36 19.38
C ILE A 47 21.82 -0.98 19.32
N LEU A 48 21.70 -0.45 18.10
CA LEU A 48 20.95 0.76 17.78
C LEU A 48 19.80 0.37 16.85
N MET A 49 18.57 0.57 17.32
CA MET A 49 17.34 0.39 16.53
C MET A 49 16.70 1.76 16.26
N GLN A 50 16.78 2.19 15.01
CA GLN A 50 16.16 3.42 14.49
C GLN A 50 14.71 3.17 14.03
N GLU A 51 14.05 4.25 13.61
CA GLU A 51 12.68 4.37 13.14
C GLU A 51 12.65 5.17 11.82
N ASN A 52 11.65 5.06 10.95
CA ASN A 52 11.20 3.78 10.43
C ASN A 52 11.35 3.88 8.90
N ARG A 53 12.00 2.88 8.29
CA ARG A 53 12.41 2.92 6.88
C ARG A 53 12.37 1.51 6.31
N SER A 54 11.78 1.36 5.12
CA SER A 54 11.95 0.11 4.37
C SER A 54 13.36 0.01 3.78
N PHE A 55 13.78 -1.20 3.43
CA PHE A 55 15.04 -1.41 2.75
C PHE A 55 15.06 -0.69 1.39
N ASP A 56 14.04 -0.84 0.54
CA ASP A 56 14.02 -0.18 -0.76
C ASP A 56 13.91 1.35 -0.69
N ASN A 57 13.27 1.90 0.35
CA ASN A 57 13.24 3.35 0.57
C ASN A 57 14.66 3.93 0.76
N TYR A 58 15.57 3.15 1.36
CA TYR A 58 16.95 3.56 1.59
C TYR A 58 17.91 3.09 0.49
N PHE A 59 17.87 1.79 0.17
CA PHE A 59 18.92 1.10 -0.57
C PHE A 59 18.42 0.44 -1.85
N GLY A 60 17.19 0.74 -2.29
CA GLY A 60 16.66 0.21 -3.54
C GLY A 60 17.52 0.55 -4.75
N THR A 61 18.25 1.68 -4.73
CA THR A 61 19.18 2.09 -5.81
C THR A 61 20.65 1.72 -5.53
N LEU A 62 21.00 1.18 -4.36
CA LEU A 62 22.38 0.82 -4.01
C LEU A 62 22.91 -0.31 -4.92
N LYS A 63 24.16 -0.24 -5.38
CA LYS A 63 24.74 -1.32 -6.19
C LYS A 63 24.90 -2.64 -5.42
N GLY A 64 24.63 -3.75 -6.09
CA GLY A 64 24.87 -5.09 -5.56
C GLY A 64 24.06 -5.42 -4.31
N VAL A 65 22.79 -5.01 -4.28
CA VAL A 65 21.77 -5.51 -3.35
C VAL A 65 20.51 -5.88 -4.13
N ARG A 66 19.59 -6.63 -3.51
CA ARG A 66 18.27 -6.90 -4.10
C ARG A 66 17.40 -5.66 -4.00
N GLY A 67 17.48 -4.79 -5.00
CA GLY A 67 16.78 -3.50 -5.08
C GLY A 67 15.97 -3.34 -6.37
N PHE A 68 15.83 -2.12 -6.87
CA PHE A 68 15.00 -1.79 -8.04
C PHE A 68 15.48 -2.40 -9.36
N GLY A 69 16.70 -2.91 -9.41
CA GLY A 69 17.26 -3.66 -10.53
C GLY A 69 17.10 -5.18 -10.42
N ASP A 70 16.31 -5.71 -9.48
CA ASP A 70 15.97 -7.14 -9.42
C ASP A 70 15.41 -7.59 -10.79
N ARG A 71 16.03 -8.63 -11.37
CA ARG A 71 15.64 -9.21 -12.67
C ARG A 71 14.45 -10.16 -12.58
N THR A 72 14.11 -10.57 -11.36
CA THR A 72 13.05 -11.53 -11.04
C THR A 72 12.09 -10.97 -9.98
N PRO A 73 11.58 -9.74 -10.15
CA PRO A 73 10.59 -9.19 -9.24
C PRO A 73 9.32 -10.03 -9.34
N LEU A 74 8.53 -10.07 -8.27
CA LEU A 74 7.25 -10.79 -8.28
C LEU A 74 6.35 -10.25 -9.41
N ARG A 75 5.97 -11.10 -10.37
CA ARG A 75 4.93 -10.75 -11.36
C ARG A 75 3.55 -10.80 -10.72
N LEU A 76 2.78 -9.74 -10.93
CA LEU A 76 1.43 -9.57 -10.41
C LEU A 76 0.36 -10.16 -11.35
N PRO A 77 -0.86 -10.45 -10.85
CA PRO A 77 -1.98 -10.93 -11.66
C PRO A 77 -2.48 -9.95 -12.73
N THR A 78 -2.05 -8.68 -12.65
CA THR A 78 -2.30 -7.63 -13.65
C THR A 78 -1.49 -7.85 -14.92
N GLY A 79 -0.34 -8.53 -14.82
CA GLY A 79 0.63 -8.73 -15.89
C GLY A 79 1.93 -7.92 -15.71
N GLY A 80 1.90 -6.86 -14.90
CA GLY A 80 3.08 -6.12 -14.47
C GLY A 80 3.87 -6.83 -13.36
N THR A 81 4.89 -6.16 -12.85
CA THR A 81 5.67 -6.59 -11.69
C THR A 81 5.14 -5.94 -10.40
N VAL A 82 5.72 -6.33 -9.26
CA VAL A 82 5.39 -5.74 -7.96
C VAL A 82 5.77 -4.26 -7.87
N PHE A 83 6.60 -3.73 -8.77
CA PHE A 83 6.90 -2.30 -8.82
C PHE A 83 5.72 -1.48 -9.37
N GLU A 84 4.88 -2.06 -10.23
CA GLU A 84 3.66 -1.44 -10.76
C GLU A 84 2.49 -1.56 -9.77
N GLN A 85 2.55 -0.81 -8.66
CA GLN A 85 1.51 -0.89 -7.63
C GLN A 85 0.18 -0.29 -8.12
N PRO A 86 -0.93 -1.05 -8.10
CA PRO A 86 -2.25 -0.58 -8.52
C PRO A 86 -2.72 0.66 -7.75
N ARG A 87 -3.36 1.59 -8.45
CA ARG A 87 -3.99 2.78 -7.85
C ARG A 87 -5.51 2.61 -7.74
N PRO A 88 -6.14 3.05 -6.63
CA PRO A 88 -7.60 3.20 -6.57
C PRO A 88 -8.12 4.08 -7.71
N GLY A 89 -9.07 3.57 -8.50
CA GLY A 89 -9.60 4.27 -9.68
C GLY A 89 -8.88 3.98 -11.00
N GLY A 90 -7.84 3.14 -11.00
CA GLY A 90 -7.14 2.68 -12.19
C GLY A 90 -5.76 3.30 -12.39
N GLY A 91 -4.92 2.61 -13.17
CA GLY A 91 -3.50 2.94 -13.35
C GLY A 91 -2.61 2.37 -12.24
N GLU A 92 -1.34 2.76 -12.27
CA GLU A 92 -0.29 2.25 -11.39
C GLU A 92 0.63 3.38 -10.88
N VAL A 93 1.33 3.10 -9.78
CA VAL A 93 2.37 3.96 -9.20
C VAL A 93 3.66 3.17 -9.16
N LEU A 94 4.71 3.70 -9.81
CA LEU A 94 6.06 3.16 -9.77
C LEU A 94 6.83 3.75 -8.58
N PRO A 95 7.88 3.09 -8.07
CA PRO A 95 8.83 3.73 -7.15
C PRO A 95 9.39 5.02 -7.75
N PHE A 96 9.50 6.09 -6.95
CA PHE A 96 9.93 7.40 -7.44
C PHE A 96 10.83 8.16 -6.43
N SER A 97 11.76 8.96 -6.96
CA SER A 97 12.73 9.69 -6.15
C SER A 97 12.05 10.79 -5.33
N ALA A 98 12.30 10.81 -4.01
CA ALA A 98 11.82 11.88 -3.12
C ALA A 98 12.39 13.25 -3.52
N ARG A 99 13.66 13.30 -3.94
CA ARG A 99 14.31 14.51 -4.48
C ARG A 99 13.63 15.01 -5.74
N ARG A 100 13.34 14.12 -6.69
CA ARG A 100 12.63 14.52 -7.91
C ARG A 100 11.23 15.05 -7.61
N ALA A 101 10.50 14.38 -6.71
CA ALA A 101 9.19 14.83 -6.27
C ALA A 101 9.22 16.22 -5.60
N ALA A 102 10.27 16.53 -4.81
CA ALA A 102 10.45 17.85 -4.22
C ALA A 102 10.65 18.93 -5.29
N LEU A 103 11.53 18.67 -6.26
CA LEU A 103 11.79 19.57 -7.39
C LEU A 103 10.52 19.84 -8.21
N ASP A 104 9.77 18.79 -8.56
CA ASP A 104 8.52 18.91 -9.32
C ASP A 104 7.44 19.68 -8.54
N ALA A 105 7.48 19.64 -7.20
CA ALA A 105 6.62 20.42 -6.31
C ALA A 105 7.12 21.85 -6.07
N GLY A 106 8.23 22.28 -6.68
CA GLY A 106 8.83 23.60 -6.45
C GLY A 106 9.42 23.79 -5.05
N ARG A 107 9.76 22.69 -4.37
CA ARG A 107 10.33 22.68 -3.02
C ARG A 107 11.87 22.67 -3.07
N PRO A 108 12.56 23.27 -2.09
CA PRO A 108 13.99 23.06 -1.90
C PRO A 108 14.33 21.57 -1.76
N GLU A 109 15.45 21.12 -2.33
CA GLU A 109 15.87 19.71 -2.22
C GLU A 109 16.11 19.29 -0.77
N SER A 110 16.46 20.22 0.13
CA SER A 110 16.60 19.95 1.57
C SER A 110 15.32 19.45 2.23
N ASP A 111 14.15 19.72 1.65
CA ASP A 111 12.85 19.34 2.20
C ASP A 111 12.66 17.83 2.25
N ILE A 112 13.41 17.04 1.45
CA ILE A 112 13.34 15.57 1.48
C ILE A 112 13.72 14.97 2.84
N GLN A 113 14.40 15.74 3.70
CA GLN A 113 14.71 15.32 5.06
C GLN A 113 13.46 15.27 5.96
N TYR A 114 12.36 15.91 5.53
CA TYR A 114 11.16 16.14 6.31
C TYR A 114 9.91 15.46 5.69
N LEU A 115 10.06 14.21 5.23
CA LEU A 115 8.91 13.43 4.77
C LEU A 115 7.93 13.16 5.94
N GLY A 116 6.63 13.12 5.64
CA GLY A 116 5.58 12.81 6.61
C GLY A 116 5.40 11.31 6.82
N SER A 117 4.85 10.95 7.98
CA SER A 117 4.57 9.56 8.35
C SER A 117 3.38 9.01 7.57
N LEU A 118 3.44 7.74 7.17
CA LEU A 118 2.35 7.05 6.46
C LEU A 118 1.61 6.08 7.39
N ALA A 119 0.61 5.36 6.87
CA ALA A 119 -0.05 4.32 7.66
C ALA A 119 0.90 3.13 7.86
N HIS A 120 1.11 2.73 9.12
CA HIS A 120 1.98 1.63 9.54
C HIS A 120 1.39 0.82 10.72
N GLY A 121 0.07 0.66 10.74
CA GLY A 121 -0.66 -0.18 11.69
C GLY A 121 -0.81 -1.63 11.21
N PHE A 122 -1.27 -2.50 12.11
CA PHE A 122 -1.44 -3.93 11.79
C PHE A 122 -2.43 -4.19 10.66
N SER A 123 -3.50 -3.39 10.59
CA SER A 123 -4.57 -3.55 9.60
C SER A 123 -4.11 -3.13 8.21
N ASP A 124 -3.53 -1.94 8.07
CA ASP A 124 -3.07 -1.42 6.77
C ASP A 124 -1.84 -2.17 6.25
N ALA A 125 -0.95 -2.66 7.12
CA ALA A 125 0.15 -3.52 6.70
C ALA A 125 -0.35 -4.87 6.14
N ASN A 126 -1.36 -5.46 6.77
CA ASN A 126 -2.01 -6.67 6.24
C ASN A 126 -2.83 -6.40 4.97
N GLN A 127 -3.39 -5.20 4.82
CA GLN A 127 -4.00 -4.76 3.57
C GLN A 127 -2.95 -4.68 2.46
N ALA A 128 -1.83 -3.96 2.67
CA ALA A 128 -0.76 -3.79 1.68
C ALA A 128 -0.18 -5.12 1.19
N ARG A 129 -0.12 -6.14 2.07
CA ARG A 129 0.25 -7.52 1.72
C ARG A 129 -0.66 -8.12 0.63
N GLY A 130 -1.89 -7.65 0.44
CA GLY A 130 -2.77 -8.03 -0.68
C GLY A 130 -3.06 -9.53 -0.74
N ASN A 131 -3.41 -10.15 0.39
CA ASN A 131 -3.56 -11.61 0.53
C ASN A 131 -2.30 -12.44 0.20
N GLY A 132 -1.14 -11.81 0.11
CA GLY A 132 0.14 -12.43 -0.24
C GLY A 132 0.71 -11.92 -1.56
N TRP A 133 -0.10 -11.28 -2.41
CA TRP A 133 0.31 -10.74 -3.71
C TRP A 133 1.17 -9.49 -3.62
N TRP A 134 1.22 -8.84 -2.46
CA TRP A 134 2.07 -7.67 -2.21
C TRP A 134 1.74 -6.47 -3.11
N ASN A 135 0.45 -6.27 -3.41
CA ASN A 135 -0.03 -5.40 -4.49
C ASN A 135 -1.12 -4.40 -4.08
N ASP A 136 -1.28 -4.09 -2.79
CA ASP A 136 -2.30 -3.12 -2.32
C ASP A 136 -1.69 -1.97 -1.51
N TRP A 137 -0.41 -1.66 -1.74
CA TRP A 137 0.35 -0.69 -0.97
C TRP A 137 -0.19 0.73 -1.09
N VAL A 138 -0.50 1.18 -2.31
CA VAL A 138 -0.98 2.53 -2.58
C VAL A 138 -2.35 2.79 -1.95
N ALA A 139 -3.25 1.79 -1.99
CA ALA A 139 -4.55 1.91 -1.35
C ALA A 139 -4.45 1.89 0.18
N ALA A 140 -3.56 1.07 0.73
CA ALA A 140 -3.36 0.95 2.17
C ALA A 140 -2.62 2.15 2.79
N LYS A 141 -1.66 2.75 2.07
CA LYS A 141 -0.65 3.66 2.64
C LYS A 141 -0.44 4.96 1.87
N SER A 142 -1.30 5.23 0.88
CA SER A 142 -1.17 6.32 -0.11
C SER A 142 -0.02 6.13 -1.11
N GLN A 143 -0.03 6.91 -2.20
CA GLN A 143 1.01 6.87 -3.22
C GLN A 143 2.42 7.25 -2.72
N SER A 144 2.52 7.98 -1.60
CA SER A 144 3.82 8.38 -1.01
C SER A 144 4.63 7.19 -0.49
N THR A 145 3.98 6.03 -0.29
CA THR A 145 4.65 4.76 0.04
C THR A 145 5.76 4.40 -0.96
N MET A 146 5.60 4.81 -2.23
CA MET A 146 6.52 4.47 -3.32
C MET A 146 7.74 5.40 -3.41
N ALA A 147 7.90 6.35 -2.49
CA ALA A 147 9.05 7.26 -2.50
C ALA A 147 10.32 6.58 -1.99
N PHE A 148 11.48 6.91 -2.57
CA PHE A 148 12.80 6.44 -2.12
C PHE A 148 13.85 7.56 -2.07
N TYR A 149 14.91 7.29 -1.31
CA TYR A 149 16.15 8.06 -1.24
C TYR A 149 17.27 7.41 -2.06
N ASP A 150 18.14 8.23 -2.65
CA ASP A 150 19.38 7.76 -3.27
C ASP A 150 20.63 8.16 -2.48
N ARG A 151 21.81 7.78 -3.00
CA ARG A 151 23.11 8.08 -2.37
C ARG A 151 23.32 9.55 -2.03
N HIS A 152 22.81 10.46 -2.85
CA HIS A 152 22.97 11.91 -2.61
C HIS A 152 22.11 12.39 -1.45
N ASP A 153 21.05 11.66 -1.10
CA ASP A 153 20.10 12.01 -0.04
C ASP A 153 20.57 11.52 1.34
N ILE A 154 21.15 10.31 1.40
CA ILE A 154 21.59 9.62 2.62
C ILE A 154 23.00 9.01 2.50
N PRO A 155 24.02 9.84 2.25
CA PRO A 155 25.35 9.36 1.85
C PRO A 155 26.13 8.62 2.97
N LEU A 156 25.94 8.95 4.25
CA LEU A 156 26.59 8.21 5.36
C LEU A 156 26.08 6.76 5.38
N GLN A 157 24.79 6.56 5.21
CA GLN A 157 24.13 5.26 5.20
C GLN A 157 24.64 4.40 4.03
N TYR A 158 24.79 5.00 2.84
CA TYR A 158 25.40 4.33 1.69
C TYR A 158 26.88 4.00 1.92
N GLU A 159 27.65 4.90 2.53
CA GLU A 159 29.05 4.62 2.84
C GLU A 159 29.19 3.50 3.87
N LEU A 160 28.34 3.46 4.91
CA LEU A 160 28.31 2.36 5.87
C LEU A 160 28.05 1.03 5.18
N ALA A 161 27.08 0.99 4.25
CA ALA A 161 26.87 -0.17 3.42
C ALA A 161 28.14 -0.50 2.62
N ASP A 162 28.76 0.45 1.92
CA ASP A 162 29.98 0.21 1.12
C ASP A 162 31.20 -0.25 1.95
N ARG A 163 31.24 0.05 3.25
CA ARG A 163 32.34 -0.36 4.14
C ARG A 163 32.07 -1.66 4.86
N PHE A 164 30.84 -1.90 5.29
CA PHE A 164 30.49 -2.98 6.21
C PHE A 164 29.55 -4.00 5.59
N THR A 165 29.08 -4.98 6.37
CA THR A 165 28.11 -5.94 5.85
C THR A 165 26.70 -5.39 5.98
N ILE A 166 26.01 -5.24 4.86
CA ILE A 166 24.58 -4.92 4.80
C ILE A 166 23.76 -6.22 4.64
N CYS A 167 22.62 -6.32 5.31
CA CYS A 167 21.72 -7.46 5.16
C CYS A 167 20.54 -7.07 4.26
N ASP A 168 20.47 -7.60 3.04
CA ASP A 168 19.42 -7.26 2.05
C ASP A 168 18.19 -8.16 2.13
N SER A 169 18.11 -8.97 3.19
CA SER A 169 16.99 -9.87 3.54
C SER A 169 16.68 -9.82 5.04
N TYR A 170 16.75 -8.62 5.63
CA TYR A 170 16.39 -8.37 7.03
C TYR A 170 14.97 -7.75 7.11
N PHE A 171 14.04 -8.42 7.78
CA PHE A 171 12.62 -8.08 7.82
C PHE A 171 12.20 -7.56 9.19
N CYS A 172 11.25 -6.62 9.23
CA CYS A 172 10.59 -6.31 10.50
C CYS A 172 9.81 -7.54 10.98
N SER A 173 9.68 -7.73 12.29
CA SER A 173 9.13 -8.99 12.83
C SER A 173 7.61 -9.05 12.80
N VAL A 174 6.93 -7.90 12.69
CA VAL A 174 5.47 -7.75 12.67
C VAL A 174 5.06 -6.88 11.49
N TYR A 175 3.97 -7.25 10.82
CA TYR A 175 3.22 -6.36 9.94
C TYR A 175 2.52 -5.28 10.78
N GLY A 176 3.21 -4.26 11.26
CA GLY A 176 2.57 -3.25 12.10
C GLY A 176 3.54 -2.32 12.80
N SER A 177 3.06 -1.69 13.86
CA SER A 177 3.67 -0.51 14.47
C SER A 177 4.98 -0.78 15.22
N THR A 178 5.61 0.29 15.72
CA THR A 178 6.86 0.31 16.47
C THR A 178 6.92 -0.68 17.63
N ASN A 179 6.01 -0.57 18.62
CA ASN A 179 6.11 -1.32 19.86
C ASN A 179 6.12 -2.85 19.66
N PRO A 180 5.22 -3.46 18.86
CA PRO A 180 5.29 -4.91 18.62
C PRO A 180 6.61 -5.34 17.98
N ASN A 181 7.17 -4.56 17.07
CA ASN A 181 8.46 -4.86 16.45
C ASN A 181 9.61 -4.79 17.47
N ARG A 182 9.61 -3.76 18.33
CA ARG A 182 10.56 -3.65 19.45
C ARG A 182 10.37 -4.78 20.45
N ASN A 183 9.15 -5.24 20.75
CA ASN A 183 8.91 -6.40 21.62
C ASN A 183 9.64 -7.66 21.11
N TYR A 184 9.74 -7.87 19.78
CA TYR A 184 10.57 -8.95 19.24
C TYR A 184 12.07 -8.75 19.48
N LEU A 185 12.59 -7.52 19.37
CA LEU A 185 14.01 -7.21 19.69
C LEU A 185 14.33 -7.48 21.17
N TRP A 186 13.39 -7.13 22.06
CA TRP A 186 13.62 -7.18 23.50
C TRP A 186 13.21 -8.49 24.15
N THR A 187 12.34 -9.28 23.52
CA THR A 187 11.73 -10.46 24.16
C THR A 187 11.50 -11.65 23.24
N GLY A 188 11.77 -11.54 21.93
CA GLY A 188 11.60 -12.62 20.95
C GLY A 188 10.15 -12.89 20.52
N THR A 189 9.17 -12.14 21.05
CA THR A 189 7.74 -12.26 20.72
C THR A 189 7.01 -10.93 20.91
N THR A 190 5.83 -10.79 20.30
CA THR A 190 4.89 -9.71 20.61
C THR A 190 3.93 -10.07 21.74
N GLY A 191 3.80 -11.36 22.10
CA GLY A 191 2.95 -11.78 23.23
C GLY A 191 1.47 -11.38 23.09
N TYR A 192 0.81 -11.11 24.21
CA TYR A 192 -0.61 -10.79 24.30
C TYR A 192 -0.85 -9.53 25.13
N GLU A 193 -1.94 -8.82 24.82
CA GLU A 193 -2.40 -7.71 25.65
C GLU A 193 -2.82 -8.20 27.05
N PRO A 194 -2.55 -7.42 28.12
CA PRO A 194 -2.83 -7.85 29.50
C PRO A 194 -4.30 -8.23 29.73
N GLY A 195 -4.52 -9.37 30.39
CA GLY A 195 -5.85 -9.82 30.81
C GLY A 195 -6.79 -10.23 29.68
N GLY A 196 -6.29 -10.37 28.44
CA GLY A 196 -7.09 -10.70 27.27
C GLY A 196 -6.49 -11.79 26.38
N VAL A 197 -7.13 -12.00 25.23
CA VAL A 197 -6.71 -12.96 24.19
C VAL A 197 -6.21 -12.25 22.92
N ASN A 198 -6.18 -10.92 22.93
CA ASN A 198 -5.69 -10.13 21.80
C ASN A 198 -4.16 -10.13 21.79
N ARG A 199 -3.54 -10.26 20.61
CA ARG A 199 -2.09 -10.13 20.45
C ARG A 199 -1.70 -8.65 20.57
N ALA A 200 -0.52 -8.36 21.11
CA ALA A 200 -0.05 -6.98 21.30
C ALA A 200 0.55 -6.36 20.03
N VAL A 201 -0.24 -6.35 18.95
CA VAL A 201 0.17 -5.95 17.60
C VAL A 201 -0.02 -4.46 17.30
N THR A 202 -0.22 -3.63 18.33
CA THR A 202 -0.39 -2.17 18.22
C THR A 202 0.46 -1.46 19.27
N ASN A 203 0.53 -0.13 19.21
CA ASN A 203 1.20 0.71 20.20
C ASN A 203 0.35 0.92 21.49
N ALA A 204 -0.52 -0.03 21.86
CA ALA A 204 -1.41 0.11 23.02
C ALA A 204 -0.63 0.31 24.34
N ALA A 205 0.60 -0.19 24.43
CA ALA A 205 1.47 -0.03 25.59
C ALA A 205 1.87 1.41 25.91
N TYR A 206 1.74 2.34 24.96
CA TYR A 206 2.10 3.76 25.15
C TYR A 206 1.12 4.49 26.08
N ASP A 207 -0.06 3.92 26.34
CA ASP A 207 -0.95 4.44 27.37
C ASP A 207 -0.31 4.24 28.77
N TYR A 208 -0.17 5.33 29.52
CA TYR A 208 0.32 5.29 30.91
C TYR A 208 -0.48 4.35 31.81
N GLY A 209 -1.78 4.18 31.55
CA GLY A 209 -2.69 3.27 32.25
C GLY A 209 -2.55 1.80 31.83
N HIS A 210 -1.75 1.48 30.81
CA HIS A 210 -1.55 0.10 30.37
C HIS A 210 -1.00 -0.76 31.52
N ALA A 211 -1.64 -1.91 31.79
CA ALA A 211 -1.29 -2.76 32.95
C ALA A 211 0.12 -3.35 32.87
N GLY A 212 0.67 -3.43 31.66
CA GLY A 212 1.99 -3.96 31.36
C GLY A 212 2.01 -5.45 31.02
N TYR A 213 2.93 -5.81 30.14
CA TYR A 213 3.16 -7.16 29.68
C TYR A 213 3.78 -8.04 30.78
N ASP A 214 3.41 -9.32 30.85
CA ASP A 214 3.76 -10.23 31.95
C ASP A 214 4.74 -11.36 31.60
N TRP A 215 5.26 -11.39 30.37
CA TRP A 215 6.38 -12.27 30.03
C TRP A 215 7.72 -11.60 30.30
N THR A 216 8.77 -12.42 30.52
CA THR A 216 10.10 -11.92 30.86
C THR A 216 10.77 -11.24 29.65
N THR A 217 11.52 -10.18 29.89
CA THR A 217 12.36 -9.49 28.89
C THR A 217 13.77 -10.08 28.78
N TYR A 218 14.46 -9.89 27.65
CA TYR A 218 15.82 -10.40 27.47
C TYR A 218 16.84 -9.75 28.42
N PRO A 219 16.77 -8.44 28.75
CA PRO A 219 17.60 -7.84 29.80
C PRO A 219 17.45 -8.52 31.17
N GLU A 220 16.23 -8.90 31.58
CA GLU A 220 16.03 -9.67 32.82
C GLU A 220 16.74 -11.03 32.77
N ARG A 221 16.79 -11.68 31.61
CA ARG A 221 17.53 -12.94 31.42
C ARG A 221 19.04 -12.74 31.48
N LEU A 222 19.56 -11.67 30.89
CA LEU A 222 20.98 -11.32 31.00
C LEU A 222 21.36 -11.02 32.45
N GLU A 223 20.53 -10.28 33.19
CA GLU A 223 20.73 -10.01 34.61
C GLU A 223 20.78 -11.32 35.41
N ALA A 224 19.82 -12.23 35.19
CA ALA A 224 19.77 -13.52 35.88
C ALA A 224 20.99 -14.42 35.57
N ALA A 225 21.56 -14.29 34.36
CA ALA A 225 22.74 -15.03 33.93
C ALA A 225 24.08 -14.37 34.35
N GLY A 226 24.04 -13.17 34.94
CA GLY A 226 25.24 -12.42 35.32
C GLY A 226 26.03 -11.85 34.13
N VAL A 227 25.41 -11.73 32.96
CA VAL A 227 26.00 -11.06 31.79
C VAL A 227 25.83 -9.56 31.96
N SER A 228 26.89 -8.76 31.81
CA SER A 228 26.77 -7.31 32.00
C SER A 228 26.01 -6.65 30.85
N TRP A 229 25.05 -5.79 31.18
CA TRP A 229 24.24 -5.09 30.19
C TRP A 229 23.81 -3.68 30.64
N GLN A 230 23.48 -2.82 29.69
CA GLN A 230 22.95 -1.47 29.94
C GLN A 230 22.09 -0.98 28.77
N ILE A 231 21.01 -0.26 29.08
CA ILE A 231 20.27 0.57 28.14
C ILE A 231 20.69 2.03 28.37
N TYR A 232 21.18 2.68 27.32
CA TYR A 232 21.51 4.10 27.30
C TYR A 232 20.33 4.86 26.69
N GLN A 233 19.77 5.79 27.45
CA GLN A 233 18.61 6.61 27.08
C GLN A 233 18.59 7.93 27.86
N GLU A 234 17.93 8.94 27.31
CA GLU A 234 17.71 10.25 27.94
C GLU A 234 16.25 10.39 28.40
N TRP A 235 15.90 11.51 29.03
CA TRP A 235 14.51 11.80 29.42
C TRP A 235 13.53 11.61 28.27
N ASP A 236 13.89 12.12 27.10
CA ASP A 236 13.24 11.77 25.83
C ASP A 236 13.90 10.50 25.28
N ASN A 237 13.09 9.46 25.12
CA ASN A 237 13.47 8.23 24.45
C ASN A 237 12.43 7.84 23.39
N PHE A 238 11.52 8.76 23.04
CA PHE A 238 10.46 8.58 22.06
C PHE A 238 9.64 7.28 22.18
N THR A 239 9.36 6.79 23.40
CA THR A 239 8.66 5.51 23.65
C THR A 239 9.40 4.25 23.14
N ASP A 240 10.65 4.38 22.71
CA ASP A 240 11.41 3.34 22.02
C ASP A 240 12.07 2.30 22.96
N ASN A 241 12.05 2.55 24.27
CA ASN A 241 12.49 1.59 25.27
C ASN A 241 11.33 0.69 25.73
N ALA A 242 11.10 -0.40 24.98
CA ALA A 242 9.94 -1.26 25.21
C ALA A 242 9.93 -1.96 26.59
N VAL A 243 11.07 -2.09 27.29
CA VAL A 243 11.12 -2.79 28.59
C VAL A 243 10.29 -2.07 29.66
N GLU A 244 10.13 -0.75 29.56
CA GLU A 244 9.36 0.04 30.53
C GLU A 244 7.85 -0.31 30.50
N TYR A 245 7.38 -0.99 29.45
CA TYR A 245 6.01 -1.45 29.31
C TYR A 245 5.72 -2.81 29.94
N PHE A 246 6.72 -3.44 30.57
CA PHE A 246 6.58 -4.73 31.23
C PHE A 246 6.30 -4.58 32.73
N ARG A 247 5.53 -5.50 33.31
CA ARG A 247 5.05 -5.41 34.70
C ARG A 247 6.17 -5.23 35.73
N PRO A 248 7.30 -5.97 35.71
CA PRO A 248 8.37 -5.79 36.69
C PRO A 248 8.91 -4.35 36.70
N TRP A 249 9.06 -3.75 35.52
CA TRP A 249 9.57 -2.39 35.34
C TRP A 249 8.57 -1.34 35.81
N LYS A 250 7.28 -1.52 35.48
CA LYS A 250 6.21 -0.67 35.99
C LYS A 250 6.08 -0.75 37.52
N GLU A 251 6.24 -1.93 38.11
CA GLU A 251 6.22 -2.12 39.57
C GLU A 251 7.39 -1.42 40.27
N ILE A 252 8.60 -1.55 39.74
CA ILE A 252 9.76 -0.82 40.24
C ILE A 252 9.54 0.69 40.11
N GLY A 253 9.05 1.14 38.95
CA GLY A 253 8.72 2.55 38.71
C GLY A 253 7.71 3.10 39.72
N ARG A 254 6.64 2.37 40.03
CA ARG A 254 5.65 2.77 41.06
C ARG A 254 6.30 2.92 42.45
N LYS A 255 7.27 2.07 42.81
CA LYS A 255 8.00 2.20 44.09
C LYS A 255 8.85 3.47 44.14
N VAL A 256 9.49 3.84 43.02
CA VAL A 256 10.23 5.10 42.91
C VAL A 256 9.29 6.30 43.04
N LEU A 257 8.18 6.30 42.29
CA LEU A 257 7.23 7.41 42.25
C LEU A 257 6.46 7.62 43.56
N ALA A 258 6.37 6.60 44.43
CA ALA A 258 5.78 6.75 45.76
C ALA A 258 6.50 7.77 46.67
N LYS A 259 7.71 8.21 46.28
CA LYS A 259 8.49 9.27 46.96
C LYS A 259 8.45 10.62 46.25
N VAL A 260 7.81 10.71 45.08
CA VAL A 260 7.80 11.90 44.23
C VAL A 260 6.52 12.70 44.42
N SER A 261 6.66 14.02 44.54
CA SER A 261 5.54 14.95 44.62
C SER A 261 4.92 15.18 43.23
N GLY A 262 3.60 14.99 43.13
CA GLY A 262 2.87 14.97 41.86
C GLY A 262 2.47 13.53 41.53
N GLN A 263 1.17 13.27 41.38
CA GLN A 263 0.68 11.92 41.17
C GLN A 263 0.99 11.47 39.72
N PHE A 264 2.06 10.70 39.53
CA PHE A 264 2.44 10.12 38.23
C PHE A 264 2.11 8.63 38.18
N ALA A 265 1.58 8.17 37.05
CA ALA A 265 1.27 6.76 36.80
C ALA A 265 2.51 5.94 36.41
N THR A 266 3.45 6.55 35.68
CA THR A 266 4.68 5.90 35.17
C THR A 266 5.89 6.82 35.33
N THR A 267 7.10 6.23 35.30
CA THR A 267 8.35 7.01 35.35
C THR A 267 8.55 7.83 34.08
N GLU A 268 8.05 7.34 32.95
CA GLU A 268 7.94 8.08 31.69
C GLU A 268 7.15 9.39 31.87
N GLN A 269 5.93 9.32 32.41
CA GLN A 269 5.12 10.52 32.69
C GLN A 269 5.84 11.51 33.62
N PHE A 270 6.62 11.01 34.57
CA PHE A 270 7.46 11.85 35.42
C PHE A 270 8.53 12.59 34.61
N TYR A 271 9.30 11.87 33.77
CA TYR A 271 10.36 12.45 32.95
C TYR A 271 9.81 13.46 31.93
N ASP A 272 8.68 13.17 31.30
CA ASP A 272 8.00 14.10 30.40
C ASP A 272 7.63 15.41 31.10
N SER A 273 7.19 15.33 32.35
CA SER A 273 6.86 16.51 33.15
C SER A 273 8.05 17.40 33.49
N LEU A 274 9.30 16.94 33.27
CA LEU A 274 10.49 17.73 33.57
C LEU A 274 10.70 18.86 32.56
N TRP A 275 10.26 18.71 31.32
CA TRP A 275 10.49 19.71 30.25
C TRP A 275 9.78 21.04 30.52
N ASP A 276 8.62 20.99 31.18
CA ASP A 276 7.82 22.17 31.52
C ASP A 276 8.24 22.85 32.84
N ARG A 277 9.29 22.34 33.51
CA ARG A 277 9.74 22.83 34.83
C ARG A 277 10.94 23.75 34.74
N THR A 278 11.01 24.72 35.66
CA THR A 278 12.22 25.53 35.85
C THR A 278 13.40 24.67 36.30
N ALA A 279 14.63 25.19 36.17
CA ALA A 279 15.83 24.45 36.60
C ALA A 279 15.77 24.03 38.09
N ASP A 280 15.30 24.91 38.98
CA ASP A 280 15.17 24.61 40.41
C ASP A 280 14.08 23.58 40.69
N GLN A 281 12.94 23.66 39.98
CA GLN A 281 11.87 22.68 40.07
C GLN A 281 12.31 21.30 39.57
N ARG A 282 13.05 21.24 38.44
CA ARG A 282 13.64 20.00 37.93
C ARG A 282 14.59 19.39 38.95
N LYS A 283 15.50 20.20 39.51
CA LYS A 283 16.45 19.75 40.53
C LYS A 283 15.75 19.18 41.76
N ALA A 284 14.71 19.85 42.26
CA ALA A 284 13.92 19.36 43.38
C ALA A 284 13.19 18.05 43.05
N ALA A 285 12.50 17.99 41.91
CA ALA A 285 11.79 16.78 41.47
C ALA A 285 12.73 15.58 41.27
N LEU A 286 13.90 15.79 40.66
CA LEU A 286 14.92 14.76 40.48
C LEU A 286 15.52 14.30 41.81
N ALA A 287 15.65 15.19 42.81
CA ALA A 287 16.11 14.80 44.14
C ALA A 287 15.09 13.91 44.87
N GLU A 288 13.79 14.18 44.75
CA GLU A 288 12.74 13.29 45.26
C GLU A 288 12.72 11.95 44.52
N PHE A 289 12.84 11.98 43.19
CA PHE A 289 12.94 10.77 42.38
C PHE A 289 14.15 9.91 42.79
N GLN A 290 15.31 10.54 43.01
CA GLN A 290 16.50 9.86 43.49
C GLN A 290 16.31 9.24 44.87
N GLN A 291 15.58 9.88 45.78
CA GLN A 291 15.22 9.25 47.07
C GLN A 291 14.36 7.99 46.88
N GLY A 292 13.47 7.99 45.88
CA GLY A 292 12.70 6.81 45.48
C GLY A 292 13.59 5.69 44.96
N VAL A 293 14.53 6.00 44.06
CA VAL A 293 15.55 5.05 43.59
C VAL A 293 16.40 4.55 44.77
N ASP A 294 16.72 5.43 45.72
CA ASP A 294 17.51 5.13 46.90
C ASP A 294 16.79 4.24 47.92
N ALA A 295 15.48 4.11 47.82
CA ALA A 295 14.68 3.20 48.65
C ALA A 295 14.48 1.81 48.04
N LEU A 296 14.84 1.60 46.77
CA LEU A 296 14.75 0.29 46.11
C LEU A 296 15.71 -0.72 46.73
N THR A 297 15.33 -2.00 46.71
CA THR A 297 16.26 -3.09 47.03
C THR A 297 17.43 -3.09 46.05
N GLU A 298 18.54 -3.74 46.40
CA GLU A 298 19.73 -3.78 45.54
C GLU A 298 19.42 -4.35 44.15
N ALA A 299 18.65 -5.45 44.09
CA ALA A 299 18.26 -6.07 42.83
C ALA A 299 17.36 -5.17 41.96
N GLU A 300 16.34 -4.56 42.57
CA GLU A 300 15.44 -3.62 41.87
C GLU A 300 16.18 -2.39 41.37
N ARG A 301 17.07 -1.84 42.20
CA ARG A 301 17.90 -0.69 41.83
C ARG A 301 18.82 -1.02 40.67
N ARG A 302 19.48 -2.18 40.69
CA ARG A 302 20.36 -2.60 39.58
C ARG A 302 19.57 -2.71 38.27
N LEU A 303 18.41 -3.37 38.28
CA LEU A 303 17.53 -3.44 37.13
C LEU A 303 17.13 -2.03 36.68
N PHE A 304 16.59 -1.20 37.57
CA PHE A 304 16.15 0.16 37.25
C PHE A 304 17.27 1.01 36.62
N MET A 305 18.44 1.07 37.26
CA MET A 305 19.56 1.89 36.78
C MET A 305 20.11 1.41 35.42
N ARG A 306 20.01 0.11 35.14
CA ARG A 306 20.44 -0.45 33.85
C ARG A 306 19.41 -0.33 32.75
N GLY A 307 18.12 -0.42 33.07
CA GLY A 307 17.06 -0.58 32.07
C GLY A 307 16.06 0.57 31.93
N ALA A 308 15.76 1.31 33.01
CA ALA A 308 14.68 2.31 33.04
C ALA A 308 15.12 3.70 33.51
N TYR A 309 16.35 3.84 34.01
CA TYR A 309 16.90 5.16 34.32
C TYR A 309 17.12 5.96 33.03
N ARG A 310 16.64 7.21 33.03
CA ARG A 310 16.82 8.17 31.93
C ARG A 310 17.73 9.31 32.40
N SER A 311 18.82 9.55 31.67
CA SER A 311 19.75 10.65 31.98
C SER A 311 19.28 11.98 31.39
N GLU A 312 19.94 13.06 31.81
CA GLU A 312 19.70 14.41 31.30
C GLU A 312 19.86 14.49 29.77
N PRO A 313 19.20 15.47 29.11
CA PRO A 313 19.35 15.68 27.68
C PRO A 313 20.81 15.93 27.25
N ASP A 314 21.15 15.53 26.03
CA ASP A 314 22.48 15.67 25.42
C ASP A 314 23.59 14.86 26.12
N THR A 315 23.25 13.78 26.82
CA THR A 315 24.20 12.91 27.53
C THR A 315 24.34 11.50 26.96
N LEU A 316 23.51 11.09 26.00
CA LEU A 316 23.40 9.71 25.49
C LEU A 316 24.74 9.11 25.09
N VAL A 317 25.40 9.68 24.09
CA VAL A 317 26.71 9.21 23.60
C VAL A 317 27.82 9.49 24.61
N GLY A 318 27.71 10.59 25.38
CA GLY A 318 28.68 10.94 26.40
C GLY A 318 28.79 9.90 27.51
N ARG A 319 27.66 9.31 27.94
CA ARG A 319 27.64 8.22 28.94
C ARG A 319 28.31 6.96 28.41
N LEU A 320 28.01 6.57 27.16
CA LEU A 320 28.67 5.43 26.50
C LEU A 320 30.19 5.67 26.40
N ALA A 321 30.60 6.86 25.98
CA ALA A 321 32.02 7.23 25.88
C ALA A 321 32.72 7.18 27.25
N SER A 322 32.07 7.63 28.32
CA SER A 322 32.60 7.53 29.69
C SER A 322 32.82 6.07 30.11
N ASP A 323 31.89 5.16 29.79
CA ASP A 323 32.07 3.74 30.11
C ASP A 323 33.20 3.09 29.30
N ILE A 324 33.41 3.53 28.06
CA ILE A 324 34.57 3.13 27.23
C ILE A 324 35.87 3.61 27.87
N GLU A 325 35.96 4.90 28.21
CA GLU A 325 37.16 5.52 28.80
C GLU A 325 37.54 4.89 30.15
N ASN A 326 36.53 4.49 30.94
CA ASN A 326 36.72 3.85 32.24
C ASN A 326 36.92 2.32 32.16
N GLY A 327 36.80 1.72 30.97
CA GLY A 327 36.88 0.26 30.80
C GLY A 327 35.73 -0.50 31.45
N THR A 328 34.57 0.15 31.60
CA THR A 328 33.35 -0.39 32.24
C THR A 328 32.22 -0.66 31.24
N LEU A 329 32.48 -0.51 29.93
CA LEU A 329 31.49 -0.81 28.88
C LEU A 329 30.90 -2.23 29.07
N PRO A 330 29.57 -2.38 29.15
CA PRO A 330 28.93 -3.68 29.31
C PRO A 330 29.14 -4.61 28.12
N GLN A 331 28.88 -5.91 28.32
CA GLN A 331 28.88 -6.88 27.23
C GLN A 331 27.75 -6.59 26.23
N VAL A 332 26.55 -6.24 26.71
CA VAL A 332 25.41 -5.89 25.83
C VAL A 332 24.95 -4.46 26.12
N SER A 333 25.01 -3.60 25.12
CA SER A 333 24.57 -2.21 25.24
C SER A 333 23.49 -1.89 24.22
N TRP A 334 22.35 -1.40 24.67
CA TRP A 334 21.31 -0.86 23.78
C TRP A 334 21.35 0.66 23.82
N ILE A 335 21.25 1.27 22.64
CA ILE A 335 21.15 2.72 22.48
C ILE A 335 19.72 3.04 22.05
N VAL A 336 19.00 3.77 22.89
CA VAL A 336 17.64 4.23 22.59
C VAL A 336 17.72 5.73 22.23
N PRO A 337 17.42 6.11 20.99
CA PRO A 337 17.52 7.50 20.55
C PRO A 337 16.43 8.38 21.17
N THR A 338 16.67 9.69 21.17
CA THR A 338 15.63 10.70 21.42
C THR A 338 14.71 10.82 20.19
N ALA A 339 13.56 11.47 20.34
CA ALA A 339 12.62 11.72 19.25
C ALA A 339 13.25 12.47 18.07
N ALA A 340 14.25 13.32 18.34
CA ALA A 340 14.95 14.08 17.31
C ALA A 340 16.01 13.25 16.56
N LEU A 341 16.47 12.13 17.13
CA LEU A 341 17.55 11.29 16.61
C LEU A 341 17.10 9.90 16.14
N SER A 342 15.82 9.54 16.37
CA SER A 342 15.26 8.22 16.06
C SER A 342 15.06 7.95 14.57
N GLU A 343 14.98 9.01 13.77
CA GLU A 343 14.60 9.01 12.34
C GLU A 343 13.11 8.80 12.01
N HIS A 344 12.25 8.61 13.03
CA HIS A 344 10.81 8.60 12.83
C HIS A 344 10.34 9.84 12.04
N PRO A 345 9.69 9.69 10.86
CA PRO A 345 9.44 10.81 9.95
C PRO A 345 8.55 11.91 10.56
N GLY A 346 7.72 11.60 11.56
CA GLY A 346 6.97 12.60 12.33
C GLY A 346 7.82 13.56 13.17
N SER A 347 8.95 13.08 13.73
CA SER A 347 9.68 13.76 14.82
C SER A 347 11.18 13.96 14.55
N SER A 348 11.75 13.23 13.59
CA SER A 348 13.19 13.18 13.27
C SER A 348 13.44 13.24 11.76
N THR A 349 14.69 13.05 11.33
CA THR A 349 15.13 13.10 9.92
C THR A 349 16.23 12.07 9.67
N PRO A 350 16.45 11.62 8.41
CA PRO A 350 17.59 10.76 8.07
C PRO A 350 18.95 11.33 8.49
N VAL A 351 19.11 12.66 8.40
CA VAL A 351 20.32 13.31 8.89
C VAL A 351 20.43 13.34 10.42
N GLY A 352 19.32 13.39 11.15
CA GLY A 352 19.29 13.27 12.61
C GLY A 352 19.88 11.94 13.09
N SER A 353 19.39 10.84 12.50
CA SER A 353 19.94 9.49 12.71
C SER A 353 21.39 9.38 12.28
N ALA A 354 21.76 9.96 11.13
CA ALA A 354 23.15 9.98 10.66
C ALA A 354 24.11 10.63 11.68
N ASN A 355 23.69 11.71 12.35
CA ASN A 355 24.51 12.35 13.38
C ASN A 355 24.73 11.44 14.59
N LEU A 356 23.67 10.78 15.09
CA LEU A 356 23.79 9.83 16.19
C LEU A 356 24.73 8.67 15.82
N VAL A 357 24.55 8.10 14.63
CA VAL A 357 25.41 7.03 14.13
C VAL A 357 26.86 7.51 14.04
N TYR A 358 27.11 8.70 13.50
CA TYR A 358 28.46 9.27 13.42
C TYR A 358 29.10 9.40 14.82
N ASP A 359 28.39 9.98 15.78
CA ASP A 359 28.90 10.23 17.13
C ASP A 359 29.17 8.90 17.88
N LEU A 360 28.31 7.88 17.72
CA LEU A 360 28.54 6.54 18.26
C LEU A 360 29.78 5.88 17.65
N LEU A 361 29.91 5.93 16.32
CA LEU A 361 31.07 5.37 15.63
C LEU A 361 32.38 6.05 16.08
N ASP A 362 32.35 7.37 16.26
CA ASP A 362 33.50 8.13 16.74
C ASP A 362 33.83 7.77 18.19
N ALA A 363 32.84 7.65 19.08
CA ALA A 363 33.04 7.24 20.47
C ALA A 363 33.66 5.84 20.58
N ILE A 364 33.16 4.86 19.80
CA ILE A 364 33.66 3.49 19.79
C ILE A 364 35.08 3.43 19.20
N ALA A 365 35.32 4.11 18.07
CA ALA A 365 36.56 3.98 17.32
C ALA A 365 37.72 4.82 17.85
N ARG A 366 37.46 5.84 18.67
CA ARG A 366 38.51 6.65 19.32
C ARG A 366 39.37 5.86 20.29
N ASP A 367 38.86 4.77 20.86
CA ASP A 367 39.66 3.76 21.54
C ASP A 367 39.82 2.51 20.66
N PRO A 368 40.98 2.33 19.98
CA PRO A 368 41.21 1.17 19.13
C PRO A 368 41.08 -0.18 19.84
N LYS A 369 41.29 -0.23 21.17
CA LYS A 369 41.10 -1.46 21.95
C LYS A 369 39.63 -1.85 22.00
N THR A 370 38.75 -0.90 22.30
CA THR A 370 37.30 -1.09 22.27
C THR A 370 36.82 -1.47 20.87
N TRP A 371 37.14 -0.68 19.84
CA TRP A 371 36.77 -1.00 18.45
C TRP A 371 37.09 -2.45 18.06
N SER A 372 38.31 -2.90 18.39
CA SER A 372 38.79 -4.23 18.02
C SER A 372 37.95 -5.39 18.59
N LYS A 373 37.09 -5.12 19.56
CA LYS A 373 36.30 -6.12 20.29
C LYS A 373 34.78 -5.89 20.20
N THR A 374 34.35 -4.96 19.36
CA THR A 374 32.95 -4.50 19.31
C THR A 374 32.24 -4.91 18.02
N ALA A 375 30.98 -5.32 18.17
CA ALA A 375 30.02 -5.41 17.07
C ALA A 375 28.89 -4.40 17.30
N LEU A 376 28.71 -3.45 16.38
CA LEU A 376 27.57 -2.53 16.38
C LEU A 376 26.54 -3.00 15.35
N PHE A 377 25.31 -3.23 15.80
CA PHE A 377 24.15 -3.50 14.95
C PHE A 377 23.32 -2.22 14.80
N ILE A 378 23.17 -1.76 13.57
CA ILE A 378 22.29 -0.63 13.21
C ILE A 378 21.14 -1.23 12.41
N ASN A 379 19.97 -1.34 13.04
CA ASN A 379 18.75 -1.81 12.41
C ASN A 379 17.60 -0.81 12.58
N PHE A 380 16.46 -1.12 11.97
CA PHE A 380 15.22 -0.36 12.09
C PHE A 380 14.13 -1.28 12.61
N ASP A 381 13.13 -0.72 13.27
CA ASP A 381 12.00 -1.44 13.84
C ASP A 381 10.92 -1.79 12.80
N GLU A 382 10.51 -0.85 11.95
CA GLU A 382 9.50 -1.03 10.90
C GLU A 382 9.72 -0.04 9.74
N ASN A 383 8.78 0.05 8.80
CA ASN A 383 8.98 0.70 7.51
C ASN A 383 8.28 2.06 7.34
N ASP A 384 7.61 2.59 8.36
CA ASP A 384 6.71 3.76 8.35
C ASP A 384 5.60 3.67 7.30
N GLY A 385 5.43 2.49 6.69
CA GLY A 385 4.58 2.30 5.53
C GLY A 385 5.23 2.57 4.17
N TYR A 386 6.54 2.83 4.07
CA TYR A 386 7.24 2.88 2.79
C TYR A 386 7.40 1.50 2.14
N PHE A 387 7.29 1.47 0.83
CA PHE A 387 7.26 0.26 0.02
C PHE A 387 8.56 -0.53 0.08
N ASP A 388 8.45 -1.86 0.02
CA ASP A 388 9.55 -2.78 -0.28
C ASP A 388 9.03 -3.87 -1.22
N HIS A 389 9.80 -4.20 -2.25
CA HIS A 389 9.36 -5.08 -3.32
C HIS A 389 9.47 -6.57 -2.99
N VAL A 390 10.19 -6.96 -1.93
CA VAL A 390 10.42 -8.37 -1.59
C VAL A 390 9.35 -8.84 -0.61
N PRO A 391 8.46 -9.77 -1.02
CA PRO A 391 7.47 -10.33 -0.11
C PRO A 391 8.16 -11.09 1.03
N ALA A 392 7.69 -10.87 2.25
CA ALA A 392 8.26 -11.50 3.43
C ALA A 392 7.88 -12.99 3.53
N PRO A 393 8.75 -13.85 4.12
CA PRO A 393 8.39 -15.23 4.47
C PRO A 393 7.13 -15.28 5.34
N VAL A 394 6.26 -16.27 5.14
CA VAL A 394 5.03 -16.42 5.93
C VAL A 394 4.99 -17.80 6.60
N ALA A 395 4.71 -17.84 7.90
CA ALA A 395 4.53 -19.08 8.62
C ALA A 395 3.30 -19.86 8.08
N PRO A 396 3.33 -21.20 8.05
CA PRO A 396 2.15 -21.99 7.69
C PRO A 396 0.92 -21.60 8.52
N LYS A 397 -0.24 -21.44 7.86
CA LYS A 397 -1.47 -21.00 8.51
C LYS A 397 -2.05 -22.10 9.42
N PRO A 398 -2.22 -21.87 10.74
CA PRO A 398 -2.89 -22.83 11.61
C PRO A 398 -4.40 -22.87 11.31
N ALA A 399 -5.02 -24.03 11.51
CA ALA A 399 -6.45 -24.23 11.25
C ALA A 399 -7.36 -23.29 12.07
N SER A 400 -6.94 -22.94 13.29
CA SER A 400 -7.62 -21.96 14.17
C SER A 400 -7.53 -20.52 13.69
N GLY A 401 -6.65 -20.22 12.71
CA GLY A 401 -6.27 -18.87 12.33
C GLY A 401 -5.48 -18.09 13.40
N ASN A 402 -5.10 -18.74 14.50
CA ASN A 402 -4.37 -18.13 15.62
C ASN A 402 -3.21 -19.02 16.08
N GLY A 403 -2.07 -18.42 16.41
CA GLY A 403 -0.87 -19.07 16.93
C GLY A 403 0.21 -18.05 17.22
N ASP A 404 1.47 -18.49 17.38
CA ASP A 404 2.59 -17.58 17.64
C ASP A 404 2.79 -16.57 16.50
N ASP A 405 2.62 -17.02 15.26
CA ASP A 405 2.85 -16.20 14.06
C ASP A 405 1.55 -15.86 13.29
N TRP A 406 0.36 -16.12 13.88
CA TRP A 406 -0.94 -15.84 13.28
C TRP A 406 -1.94 -15.26 14.29
N PHE A 407 -2.73 -14.27 13.87
CA PHE A 407 -3.75 -13.62 14.68
C PHE A 407 -4.99 -13.30 13.85
N LYS A 408 -6.16 -13.73 14.31
CA LYS A 408 -7.46 -13.50 13.64
C LYS A 408 -7.47 -13.85 12.15
N GLY A 409 -6.76 -14.91 11.76
CA GLY A 409 -6.70 -15.38 10.39
C GLY A 409 -5.71 -14.65 9.49
N SER A 410 -4.96 -13.67 10.02
CA SER A 410 -3.88 -12.93 9.37
C SER A 410 -2.52 -13.29 9.97
N PRO A 411 -1.42 -13.31 9.19
CA PRO A 411 -0.10 -13.50 9.75
C PRO A 411 0.29 -12.32 10.64
N VAL A 412 0.99 -12.59 11.75
CA VAL A 412 1.54 -11.54 12.62
C VAL A 412 2.70 -10.84 11.92
N GLY A 413 3.55 -11.59 11.23
CA GLY A 413 4.74 -11.13 10.52
C GLY A 413 5.56 -12.33 10.04
N PRO A 414 6.82 -12.14 9.62
CA PRO A 414 7.53 -10.86 9.42
C PRO A 414 6.82 -9.92 8.44
N GLY A 415 7.09 -8.62 8.56
CA GLY A 415 6.67 -7.59 7.62
C GLY A 415 7.72 -7.30 6.54
N PRO A 416 7.66 -6.12 5.88
CA PRO A 416 8.61 -5.69 4.86
C PRO A 416 10.08 -5.71 5.30
N ARG A 417 11.01 -5.71 4.35
CA ARG A 417 12.44 -5.54 4.69
C ARG A 417 12.69 -4.16 5.28
N VAL A 418 13.55 -4.11 6.28
CA VAL A 418 14.05 -2.89 6.92
C VAL A 418 15.58 -2.91 6.95
N PRO A 419 16.27 -1.75 6.94
CA PRO A 419 17.73 -1.72 6.92
C PRO A 419 18.37 -2.44 8.10
N MET A 420 19.46 -3.17 7.84
CA MET A 420 20.36 -3.71 8.86
C MET A 420 21.80 -3.69 8.36
N THR A 421 22.65 -2.95 9.05
CA THR A 421 24.11 -2.91 8.81
C THR A 421 24.86 -3.37 10.06
N VAL A 422 25.78 -4.30 9.89
CA VAL A 422 26.65 -4.79 10.95
C VAL A 422 28.01 -4.09 10.85
N VAL A 423 28.32 -3.19 11.77
CA VAL A 423 29.56 -2.42 11.81
C VAL A 423 30.53 -3.01 12.83
N SER A 424 31.63 -3.57 12.36
CA SER A 424 32.59 -4.30 13.19
C SER A 424 33.91 -4.53 12.43
N PRO A 425 35.05 -4.77 13.12
CA PRO A 425 36.29 -5.19 12.45
C PRO A 425 36.09 -6.40 11.52
N TRP A 426 35.23 -7.35 11.91
CA TRP A 426 34.93 -8.60 11.19
C TRP A 426 33.96 -8.45 10.01
N THR A 427 33.41 -7.26 9.80
CA THR A 427 32.44 -6.99 8.71
C THR A 427 32.93 -6.00 7.68
N VAL A 428 34.15 -5.47 7.85
CA VAL A 428 34.82 -4.59 6.87
C VAL A 428 34.97 -5.30 5.52
N GLY A 429 34.64 -4.59 4.45
CA GLY A 429 34.77 -5.03 3.07
C GLY A 429 33.49 -4.92 2.24
N GLY A 430 32.45 -4.20 2.70
CA GLY A 430 31.29 -3.90 1.88
C GLY A 430 30.56 -5.16 1.37
N PHE A 431 30.34 -6.13 2.24
CA PHE A 431 29.66 -7.37 1.88
C PHE A 431 28.15 -7.20 1.92
N VAL A 432 27.42 -8.08 1.24
CA VAL A 432 25.98 -8.27 1.46
C VAL A 432 25.71 -9.66 2.01
N SER A 433 24.81 -9.76 2.98
CA SER A 433 24.23 -11.03 3.42
C SER A 433 22.79 -11.13 2.95
N SER A 434 22.47 -12.21 2.23
CA SER A 434 21.12 -12.53 1.74
C SER A 434 20.51 -13.74 2.45
N GLU A 435 21.02 -14.08 3.64
CA GLU A 435 20.27 -14.92 4.58
C GLU A 435 19.08 -14.13 5.13
N ALA A 436 17.93 -14.79 5.27
CA ALA A 436 16.75 -14.17 5.86
C ALA A 436 16.98 -13.93 7.35
N PHE A 437 16.71 -12.71 7.82
CA PHE A 437 16.78 -12.31 9.22
C PHE A 437 15.54 -11.52 9.63
N ASP A 438 15.21 -11.52 10.92
CA ASP A 438 14.31 -10.56 11.56
C ASP A 438 14.92 -10.03 12.88
N HIS A 439 14.18 -9.25 13.68
CA HIS A 439 14.66 -8.75 14.98
C HIS A 439 15.05 -9.86 15.96
N THR A 440 14.47 -11.06 15.86
CA THR A 440 14.86 -12.19 16.72
C THR A 440 16.28 -12.66 16.44
N SER A 441 16.81 -12.39 15.23
CA SER A 441 18.18 -12.71 14.85
C SER A 441 19.21 -11.98 15.72
N VAL A 442 18.89 -10.78 16.23
CA VAL A 442 19.74 -10.06 17.19
C VAL A 442 19.82 -10.81 18.51
N ILE A 443 18.67 -11.23 19.05
CA ILE A 443 18.65 -12.06 20.27
C ILE A 443 19.42 -13.35 20.03
N ARG A 444 19.20 -14.05 18.91
CA ARG A 444 19.89 -15.31 18.59
C ARG A 444 21.40 -15.17 18.43
N PHE A 445 21.88 -14.04 17.92
CA PHE A 445 23.30 -13.71 17.95
C PHE A 445 23.81 -13.65 19.39
N LEU A 446 23.09 -12.94 20.27
CA LEU A 446 23.42 -12.85 21.69
C LEU A 446 23.33 -14.22 22.37
N GLU A 447 22.32 -15.06 22.10
CA GLU A 447 22.20 -16.42 22.67
C GLU A 447 23.46 -17.24 22.37
N LYS A 448 23.91 -17.20 21.11
CA LYS A 448 25.08 -17.95 20.65
C LYS A 448 26.39 -17.43 21.25
N TRP A 449 26.46 -16.13 21.50
CA TRP A 449 27.62 -15.47 22.07
C TRP A 449 27.72 -15.63 23.60
N THR A 450 26.62 -15.39 24.31
CA THR A 450 26.58 -15.35 25.80
C THR A 450 26.17 -16.67 26.42
N GLY A 451 25.49 -17.55 25.67
CA GLY A 451 24.88 -18.79 26.17
C GLY A 451 23.50 -18.58 26.83
N VAL A 452 22.95 -17.37 26.84
CA VAL A 452 21.65 -17.06 27.45
C VAL A 452 20.52 -17.32 26.46
N HIS A 453 19.62 -18.26 26.74
CA HIS A 453 18.54 -18.66 25.84
C HIS A 453 17.25 -17.84 26.03
N GLU A 454 16.60 -17.44 24.94
CA GLU A 454 15.29 -16.78 24.86
C GLU A 454 14.18 -17.77 24.43
N PRO A 455 13.42 -18.36 25.36
CA PRO A 455 12.41 -19.36 25.03
C PRO A 455 11.21 -18.82 24.23
N ASN A 456 10.99 -17.51 24.17
CA ASN A 456 9.81 -16.93 23.52
C ASN A 456 9.85 -16.92 21.99
N ILE A 457 11.03 -17.08 21.37
CA ILE A 457 11.15 -17.11 19.91
C ILE A 457 10.49 -18.40 19.38
N SER A 458 9.48 -18.25 18.51
CA SER A 458 8.71 -19.38 17.98
C SER A 458 9.60 -20.39 17.26
N ALA A 459 9.19 -21.67 17.26
CA ALA A 459 9.92 -22.73 16.59
C ALA A 459 10.08 -22.47 15.08
N TRP A 460 9.07 -21.87 14.46
CA TRP A 460 9.12 -21.50 13.04
C TRP A 460 10.19 -20.42 12.79
N ARG A 461 10.20 -19.32 13.56
CA ARG A 461 11.21 -18.25 13.42
C ARG A 461 12.63 -18.76 13.62
N ARG A 462 12.84 -19.61 14.63
CA ARG A 462 14.15 -20.28 14.87
C ARG A 462 14.63 -21.09 13.67
N SER A 463 13.70 -21.66 12.91
CA SER A 463 14.00 -22.48 11.74
C SER A 463 14.29 -21.67 10.48
N VAL A 464 13.64 -20.51 10.30
CA VAL A 464 13.67 -19.73 9.04
C VAL A 464 14.69 -18.59 9.07
N PHE A 465 14.76 -17.84 10.16
CA PHE A 465 15.66 -16.70 10.26
C PHE A 465 17.04 -17.15 10.73
N GLY A 466 18.10 -16.47 10.30
CA GLY A 466 19.46 -16.73 10.77
C GLY A 466 19.73 -16.17 12.18
N ASP A 467 20.94 -16.40 12.68
CA ASP A 467 21.43 -15.88 13.97
C ASP A 467 22.43 -14.71 13.81
N LEU A 468 22.42 -14.06 12.64
CA LEU A 468 23.35 -13.02 12.17
C LEU A 468 24.83 -13.44 12.07
N THR A 469 25.24 -14.63 12.47
CA THR A 469 26.67 -15.01 12.42
C THR A 469 27.22 -15.10 11.00
N SER A 470 26.38 -15.37 10.00
CA SER A 470 26.78 -15.35 8.58
C SER A 470 27.10 -13.95 8.04
N ALA A 471 26.72 -12.88 8.74
CA ALA A 471 27.10 -11.51 8.38
C ALA A 471 28.59 -11.22 8.65
N PHE A 472 29.25 -12.06 9.47
CA PHE A 472 30.64 -11.91 9.88
C PHE A 472 31.60 -12.77 9.05
N ASP A 473 32.84 -12.31 8.90
CA ASP A 473 33.98 -13.15 8.50
C ASP A 473 35.06 -13.05 9.57
N PHE A 474 35.17 -14.12 10.36
CA PHE A 474 36.13 -14.20 11.47
C PHE A 474 37.53 -14.65 11.02
N ASP A 475 37.73 -14.94 9.73
CA ASP A 475 38.92 -15.59 9.21
C ASP A 475 39.79 -14.68 8.31
N ARG A 476 39.27 -13.54 7.80
CA ARG A 476 39.99 -12.71 6.80
C ARG A 476 40.06 -11.22 7.12
N ALA A 477 41.25 -10.63 7.07
CA ALA A 477 41.44 -9.17 7.04
C ALA A 477 41.38 -8.62 5.60
N GLN A 478 40.69 -7.50 5.37
CA GLN A 478 40.52 -6.87 4.04
C GLN A 478 40.91 -5.38 4.03
N ARG A 479 41.32 -4.86 2.86
CA ARG A 479 41.76 -3.46 2.66
C ARG A 479 40.60 -2.55 2.24
N GLN A 480 40.70 -1.27 2.60
CA GLN A 480 39.66 -0.24 2.42
C GLN A 480 39.47 0.21 0.95
N PRO A 481 38.23 0.44 0.49
CA PRO A 481 37.94 1.28 -0.70
C PRO A 481 38.16 2.79 -0.43
N GLU A 482 38.05 3.69 -1.41
CA GLU A 482 38.08 5.17 -1.21
C GLU A 482 36.67 5.79 -1.02
N VAL A 483 36.50 7.13 -0.78
CA VAL A 483 35.31 8.05 -1.05
C VAL A 483 34.99 9.14 0.06
N GLU A 484 34.07 10.09 -0.28
CA GLU A 484 33.68 11.50 0.10
C GLU A 484 32.82 11.79 1.38
N GLN A 485 32.39 13.05 1.73
CA GLN A 485 32.11 13.61 3.12
C GLN A 485 30.67 14.17 3.41
N PRO A 486 30.15 14.16 4.68
CA PRO A 486 28.78 14.55 5.10
C PRO A 486 28.45 16.00 4.92
N ALA A 487 27.30 16.23 4.29
CA ALA A 487 26.65 17.52 4.31
C ALA A 487 26.07 17.83 5.70
N ARG A 488 25.94 19.12 5.99
CA ARG A 488 25.35 19.64 7.23
C ARG A 488 23.81 19.51 7.21
N VAL A 489 23.20 19.25 8.37
CA VAL A 489 21.74 19.29 8.57
C VAL A 489 21.16 20.65 8.17
N PRO A 490 20.17 20.70 7.25
CA PRO A 490 19.41 21.92 6.94
C PRO A 490 18.50 22.36 8.10
N ALA A 491 18.01 23.60 8.07
CA ALA A 491 17.06 24.10 9.07
C ALA A 491 15.70 23.38 8.98
N PRO A 492 14.97 23.19 10.10
CA PRO A 492 13.65 22.54 10.11
C PRO A 492 12.59 23.25 9.27
N ILE A 493 11.75 22.47 8.59
CA ILE A 493 10.54 22.90 7.88
C ILE A 493 9.32 22.03 8.27
N GLY A 494 8.12 22.39 7.81
CA GLY A 494 6.92 21.54 7.98
C GLY A 494 6.98 20.26 7.14
N ARG A 495 6.47 19.14 7.70
CA ARG A 495 6.47 17.82 7.05
C ARG A 495 5.60 17.80 5.79
N TRP A 496 5.95 16.95 4.82
CA TRP A 496 5.21 16.82 3.57
C TRP A 496 5.25 15.39 3.00
N ASN A 497 4.25 15.07 2.17
CA ASN A 497 4.13 13.77 1.54
C ASN A 497 4.41 13.89 0.03
N PRO A 498 5.38 13.13 -0.51
CA PRO A 498 5.78 13.27 -1.89
C PRO A 498 4.75 12.61 -2.82
N VAL A 499 4.56 13.20 -4.00
CA VAL A 499 3.60 12.76 -5.04
C VAL A 499 4.40 12.23 -6.23
N PRO A 500 3.98 11.13 -6.88
CA PRO A 500 4.67 10.61 -8.04
C PRO A 500 4.73 11.65 -9.18
N PRO A 501 5.81 11.66 -9.96
CA PRO A 501 5.91 12.52 -11.14
C PRO A 501 4.83 12.15 -12.17
N LYS A 502 4.47 13.11 -13.03
CA LYS A 502 3.48 12.87 -14.11
C LYS A 502 3.95 11.81 -15.10
N GLU A 503 5.24 11.84 -15.44
CA GLU A 503 5.91 10.85 -16.24
C GLU A 503 6.70 9.94 -15.30
N GLN A 504 6.23 8.70 -15.14
CA GLN A 504 6.84 7.72 -14.25
C GLN A 504 7.75 6.79 -15.05
N SER A 505 8.88 6.43 -14.46
CA SER A 505 9.75 5.35 -14.93
C SER A 505 10.29 4.58 -13.73
N LEU A 506 10.63 3.31 -13.91
CA LEU A 506 11.32 2.57 -12.85
C LEU A 506 12.65 3.24 -12.50
N PRO A 507 13.06 3.25 -11.22
CA PRO A 507 14.35 3.80 -10.84
C PRO A 507 15.51 3.01 -11.41
N GLU A 508 16.58 3.72 -11.76
CA GLU A 508 17.85 3.09 -12.14
C GLU A 508 18.65 2.73 -10.87
N GLN A 509 19.00 1.46 -10.70
CA GLN A 509 19.92 1.01 -9.65
C GLN A 509 21.37 1.26 -10.07
N GLU A 510 22.23 1.66 -9.13
CA GLU A 510 23.67 1.82 -9.37
C GLU A 510 24.26 0.53 -9.96
N SER A 511 25.01 0.64 -11.06
CA SER A 511 25.61 -0.52 -11.71
C SER A 511 26.71 -1.16 -10.87
N GLY A 512 26.85 -2.48 -10.99
CA GLY A 512 27.97 -3.24 -10.44
C GLY A 512 27.56 -4.27 -9.39
N THR A 513 28.54 -5.05 -8.95
CA THR A 513 28.35 -6.15 -8.00
C THR A 513 28.93 -5.84 -6.63
N ARG A 514 28.47 -6.59 -5.64
CA ARG A 514 28.98 -6.59 -4.28
C ARG A 514 29.39 -7.99 -3.88
N ARG A 515 30.41 -8.11 -3.01
CA ARG A 515 30.78 -9.42 -2.46
C ARG A 515 29.65 -9.95 -1.57
N THR A 516 29.32 -11.22 -1.69
CA THR A 516 28.28 -11.85 -0.87
C THR A 516 28.91 -12.66 0.26
N ARG A 517 28.25 -12.66 1.41
CA ARG A 517 28.47 -13.65 2.46
C ARG A 517 28.04 -15.04 1.99
N ARG A 518 28.53 -16.07 2.67
CA ARG A 518 28.16 -17.46 2.35
C ARG A 518 26.64 -17.62 2.50
N SER A 519 25.98 -18.07 1.45
CA SER A 519 24.56 -18.46 1.53
C SER A 519 24.42 -19.74 2.36
N PRO A 520 23.48 -19.81 3.31
CA PRO A 520 23.18 -21.03 4.05
C PRO A 520 22.26 -21.98 3.27
N TYR A 521 21.70 -21.53 2.14
CA TYR A 521 20.68 -22.24 1.38
C TYR A 521 21.29 -23.12 0.28
N ARG A 522 20.67 -24.28 0.07
CA ARG A 522 20.92 -25.17 -1.07
C ARG A 522 19.58 -25.70 -1.54
N LEU A 523 18.94 -24.95 -2.42
CA LEU A 523 17.53 -25.13 -2.75
C LEU A 523 17.37 -25.88 -4.07
N SER A 524 16.35 -26.72 -4.13
CA SER A 524 15.93 -27.36 -5.37
C SER A 524 14.42 -27.35 -5.50
N LEU A 525 13.95 -27.33 -6.75
CA LEU A 525 12.56 -27.51 -7.07
C LEU A 525 12.46 -28.44 -8.27
N ARG A 526 11.69 -29.51 -8.11
CA ARG A 526 11.28 -30.38 -9.22
C ARG A 526 9.76 -30.36 -9.33
N ALA A 527 9.26 -30.06 -10.51
CA ALA A 527 7.84 -30.09 -10.81
C ALA A 527 7.48 -31.37 -11.57
N GLU A 528 6.48 -32.10 -11.09
CA GLU A 528 5.85 -33.23 -11.79
C GLU A 528 4.41 -32.82 -12.14
N VAL A 529 4.04 -32.91 -13.42
CA VAL A 529 2.75 -32.40 -13.89
C VAL A 529 1.77 -33.56 -14.03
N THR A 530 0.65 -33.46 -13.33
CA THR A 530 -0.48 -34.39 -13.45
C THR A 530 -1.54 -33.82 -14.41
N ARG A 531 -2.72 -34.44 -14.49
CA ARG A 531 -3.79 -33.95 -15.36
C ARG A 531 -4.41 -32.62 -14.90
N SER A 532 -4.41 -32.34 -13.60
CA SER A 532 -5.06 -31.16 -13.02
C SER A 532 -4.20 -30.38 -12.03
N ALA A 533 -2.98 -30.84 -11.77
CA ALA A 533 -2.13 -30.24 -10.74
C ALA A 533 -0.64 -30.35 -11.08
N VAL A 534 0.13 -29.43 -10.51
CA VAL A 534 1.60 -29.50 -10.45
C VAL A 534 2.00 -29.95 -9.05
N GLU A 535 2.69 -31.09 -8.96
CA GLU A 535 3.36 -31.55 -7.76
C GLU A 535 4.75 -30.90 -7.69
N LEU A 536 4.97 -30.05 -6.70
CA LEU A 536 6.21 -29.34 -6.41
C LEU A 536 6.98 -30.09 -5.34
N ARG A 537 8.11 -30.69 -5.71
CA ARG A 537 9.08 -31.26 -4.78
C ARG A 537 10.10 -30.18 -4.42
N LEU A 538 9.91 -29.59 -3.26
CA LEU A 538 10.73 -28.51 -2.71
C LEU A 538 11.84 -29.13 -1.85
N GLY A 539 13.11 -28.87 -2.16
CA GLY A 539 14.26 -29.39 -1.43
C GLY A 539 15.11 -28.30 -0.82
N ASN A 540 15.64 -28.56 0.37
CA ASN A 540 16.61 -27.71 1.05
C ASN A 540 17.70 -28.57 1.69
N GLU A 541 18.85 -28.70 1.02
CA GLU A 541 20.04 -29.37 1.55
C GLU A 541 20.94 -28.41 2.36
N GLY A 542 20.49 -27.16 2.56
CA GLY A 542 21.18 -26.12 3.29
C GLY A 542 21.15 -26.31 4.81
N GLY A 543 21.82 -25.40 5.52
CA GLY A 543 21.95 -25.42 6.98
C GLY A 543 20.84 -24.71 7.75
N THR A 544 20.03 -23.89 7.07
CA THR A 544 18.92 -23.11 7.63
C THR A 544 17.63 -23.47 6.90
N GLY A 545 16.48 -23.42 7.57
CA GLY A 545 15.17 -23.64 6.94
C GLY A 545 14.87 -22.59 5.87
N ALA A 546 14.13 -22.98 4.84
CA ALA A 546 13.82 -22.15 3.69
C ALA A 546 12.31 -21.99 3.52
N ALA A 547 11.85 -20.75 3.40
CA ALA A 547 10.47 -20.45 3.03
C ALA A 547 10.33 -20.45 1.50
N PHE A 548 9.26 -21.06 1.00
CA PHE A 548 8.91 -21.06 -0.42
C PHE A 548 7.50 -20.48 -0.57
N THR A 549 7.29 -19.61 -1.54
CA THR A 549 5.96 -19.10 -1.88
C THR A 549 5.66 -19.31 -3.36
N ALA A 550 4.59 -20.04 -3.67
CA ALA A 550 4.07 -20.16 -5.02
C ALA A 550 3.00 -19.09 -5.29
N TYR A 551 3.13 -18.43 -6.43
CA TYR A 551 2.26 -17.38 -6.95
C TYR A 551 1.60 -17.88 -8.25
N PRO A 552 0.33 -18.30 -8.17
CA PRO A 552 -0.40 -18.77 -9.33
C PRO A 552 -0.83 -17.65 -10.26
N GLY A 553 -0.50 -17.79 -11.54
CA GLY A 553 -0.88 -16.83 -12.57
C GLY A 553 -2.38 -16.61 -12.61
N ASP A 554 -3.22 -17.60 -12.33
CA ASP A 554 -4.68 -17.48 -12.39
C ASP A 554 -5.32 -16.56 -11.32
N ASP A 555 -4.52 -15.85 -10.52
CA ASP A 555 -4.95 -14.92 -9.46
C ASP A 555 -5.46 -15.61 -8.18
N SER A 556 -5.35 -16.95 -8.12
CA SER A 556 -5.62 -17.66 -6.89
C SER A 556 -4.62 -17.29 -5.79
N ALA A 557 -5.03 -17.45 -4.53
CA ALA A 557 -4.23 -17.01 -3.40
C ALA A 557 -2.84 -17.68 -3.37
N PRO A 558 -1.75 -16.92 -3.15
CA PRO A 558 -0.42 -17.48 -3.02
C PRO A 558 -0.33 -18.51 -1.89
N ARG A 559 0.51 -19.52 -2.07
CA ARG A 559 0.72 -20.61 -1.10
C ARG A 559 2.14 -20.58 -0.58
N ALA A 560 2.29 -20.55 0.74
CA ALA A 560 3.60 -20.51 1.40
C ALA A 560 3.86 -21.80 2.18
N TRP A 561 5.11 -22.27 2.10
CA TRP A 561 5.59 -23.47 2.78
C TRP A 561 6.96 -23.22 3.41
N THR A 562 7.34 -24.06 4.37
CA THR A 562 8.67 -24.02 4.99
C THR A 562 9.30 -25.40 4.91
N VAL A 563 10.49 -25.49 4.33
CA VAL A 563 11.28 -26.72 4.25
C VAL A 563 12.48 -26.60 5.19
N SER A 564 12.51 -27.44 6.23
CA SER A 564 13.61 -27.46 7.19
C SER A 564 14.96 -27.80 6.54
N ALA A 565 16.05 -27.40 7.19
CA ALA A 565 17.40 -27.76 6.78
C ALA A 565 17.58 -29.28 6.57
N GLY A 566 18.21 -29.67 5.46
CA GLY A 566 18.45 -31.06 5.08
C GLY A 566 17.19 -31.88 4.74
N ARG A 567 16.06 -31.24 4.44
CA ARG A 567 14.77 -31.90 4.18
C ARG A 567 14.21 -31.54 2.80
N SER A 568 13.13 -32.25 2.43
CA SER A 568 12.31 -31.95 1.27
C SER A 568 10.82 -32.06 1.63
N ALA A 569 9.98 -31.31 0.93
CA ALA A 569 8.52 -31.38 1.00
C ALA A 569 7.93 -31.59 -0.40
N VAL A 570 6.72 -32.15 -0.45
CA VAL A 570 5.96 -32.32 -1.68
C VAL A 570 4.64 -31.60 -1.51
N GLU A 571 4.38 -30.64 -2.40
CA GLU A 571 3.24 -29.75 -2.31
C GLU A 571 2.51 -29.71 -3.65
N THR A 572 1.19 -29.52 -3.63
CA THR A 572 0.36 -29.59 -4.84
C THR A 572 -0.32 -28.25 -5.11
N VAL A 573 -0.21 -27.79 -6.37
CA VAL A 573 -0.94 -26.63 -6.88
C VAL A 573 -1.84 -27.07 -8.02
N GLU A 574 -3.15 -27.01 -7.80
CA GLU A 574 -4.17 -27.33 -8.80
C GLU A 574 -4.20 -26.24 -9.89
N PHE A 575 -4.61 -26.63 -11.10
CA PHE A 575 -4.78 -25.73 -12.23
C PHE A 575 -5.99 -26.11 -13.09
N GLY A 576 -6.52 -25.12 -13.82
CA GLY A 576 -7.75 -25.25 -14.61
C GLY A 576 -7.53 -25.67 -16.08
N ALA A 577 -8.55 -25.47 -16.91
CA ALA A 577 -8.48 -25.80 -18.34
C ALA A 577 -7.43 -24.98 -19.13
N ASP A 578 -6.96 -23.86 -18.56
CA ASP A 578 -5.95 -22.97 -19.14
C ASP A 578 -4.51 -23.47 -18.90
N GLY A 579 -4.35 -24.57 -18.14
CA GLY A 579 -3.04 -25.05 -17.69
C GLY A 579 -2.56 -24.30 -16.45
N TYR A 580 -1.25 -24.39 -16.19
CA TYR A 580 -0.58 -23.75 -15.05
C TYR A 580 0.40 -22.69 -15.51
N ASP A 581 0.53 -21.66 -14.68
CA ASP A 581 1.57 -20.63 -14.74
C ASP A 581 1.92 -20.28 -13.30
N LEU A 582 3.08 -20.68 -12.81
CA LEU A 582 3.47 -20.54 -11.41
C LEU A 582 4.83 -19.86 -11.32
N GLN A 583 4.95 -18.87 -10.44
CA GLN A 583 6.24 -18.41 -9.95
C GLN A 583 6.44 -18.94 -8.54
N VAL A 584 7.57 -19.55 -8.25
CA VAL A 584 7.92 -19.99 -6.90
C VAL A 584 9.14 -19.20 -6.46
N HIS A 585 9.00 -18.46 -5.36
CA HIS A 585 10.08 -17.67 -4.78
C HIS A 585 10.65 -18.41 -3.56
N GLY A 586 11.97 -18.44 -3.44
CA GLY A 586 12.72 -18.89 -2.27
C GLY A 586 13.71 -17.82 -1.78
N PRO A 587 14.35 -18.03 -0.62
CA PRO A 587 15.34 -17.10 -0.10
C PRO A 587 16.63 -17.11 -0.93
N GLY A 588 17.52 -16.15 -0.70
CA GLY A 588 18.79 -16.07 -1.41
C GLY A 588 18.63 -15.90 -2.92
N TRP A 589 17.66 -15.09 -3.34
CA TRP A 589 17.38 -14.75 -4.75
C TRP A 589 16.93 -15.92 -5.65
N SER A 590 16.49 -17.03 -5.06
CA SER A 590 16.07 -18.20 -5.84
C SER A 590 14.64 -18.03 -6.38
N VAL A 591 14.46 -18.18 -7.68
CA VAL A 591 13.14 -18.10 -8.34
C VAL A 591 13.00 -19.23 -9.36
N TRP A 592 11.81 -19.82 -9.41
CA TRP A 592 11.41 -20.80 -10.43
C TRP A 592 10.15 -20.33 -11.14
N GLU A 593 10.14 -20.34 -12.48
CA GLU A 593 8.93 -20.12 -13.27
C GLU A 593 8.55 -21.40 -14.02
N LEU A 594 7.28 -21.79 -13.87
CA LEU A 594 6.73 -23.01 -14.43
C LEU A 594 5.46 -22.65 -15.23
N ARG A 595 5.46 -22.88 -16.54
CA ARG A 595 4.26 -22.71 -17.37
C ARG A 595 4.01 -23.94 -18.25
N GLY A 596 2.75 -24.25 -18.52
CA GLY A 596 2.35 -25.25 -19.51
C GLY A 596 0.86 -25.56 -19.50
N ALA A 597 0.35 -26.08 -20.62
CA ALA A 597 -1.07 -26.43 -20.79
C ALA A 597 -1.50 -27.76 -20.14
N GLY A 598 -0.55 -28.59 -19.69
CA GLY A 598 -0.82 -29.90 -19.09
C GLY A 598 0.39 -30.85 -19.16
N VAL A 599 0.12 -32.15 -19.29
CA VAL A 599 1.16 -33.19 -19.41
C VAL A 599 1.82 -33.10 -20.79
N GLY A 600 3.08 -32.64 -20.82
CA GLY A 600 3.84 -32.39 -22.04
C GLY A 600 5.31 -32.73 -21.83
N GLY A 601 6.15 -31.71 -21.73
CA GLY A 601 7.53 -31.81 -21.27
C GLY A 601 7.67 -31.66 -19.76
N GLU A 602 8.79 -32.15 -19.22
CA GLU A 602 9.24 -31.85 -17.88
C GLU A 602 10.73 -31.52 -17.92
N ALA A 603 11.15 -30.45 -17.24
CA ALA A 603 12.55 -30.14 -17.06
C ALA A 603 12.81 -29.58 -15.65
N TYR A 604 13.93 -29.97 -15.05
CA TYR A 604 14.36 -29.46 -13.75
C TYR A 604 15.89 -29.46 -13.65
N LEU A 605 16.39 -28.55 -12.81
CA LEU A 605 17.81 -28.38 -12.53
C LEU A 605 18.22 -29.36 -11.44
N VAL A 606 19.34 -30.05 -11.64
CA VAL A 606 20.00 -30.84 -10.62
C VAL A 606 21.36 -30.21 -10.36
N GLU A 607 21.57 -29.78 -9.12
CA GLU A 607 22.87 -29.30 -8.66
C GLU A 607 23.85 -30.48 -8.57
N HIS A 608 24.98 -30.39 -9.29
CA HIS A 608 26.05 -31.38 -9.22
C HIS A 608 27.26 -30.84 -8.45
N SER A 609 28.05 -31.74 -7.84
CA SER A 609 29.23 -31.39 -7.04
C SER A 609 30.47 -31.00 -7.86
N ALA A 610 30.40 -31.01 -9.19
CA ALA A 610 31.50 -30.53 -10.03
C ALA A 610 31.51 -29.00 -10.00
N PRO A 611 32.62 -28.35 -9.60
CA PRO A 611 32.70 -26.89 -9.54
C PRO A 611 32.32 -26.24 -10.88
N GLY A 612 31.41 -25.26 -10.83
CA GLY A 612 31.04 -24.45 -12.00
C GLY A 612 30.16 -25.15 -13.04
N GLN A 613 29.44 -26.22 -12.69
CA GLN A 613 28.55 -26.91 -13.63
C GLN A 613 27.18 -27.20 -13.00
N VAL A 614 26.12 -26.97 -13.79
CA VAL A 614 24.75 -27.42 -13.48
C VAL A 614 24.26 -28.39 -14.55
N THR A 615 23.31 -29.23 -14.17
CA THR A 615 22.71 -30.17 -15.12
C THR A 615 21.20 -29.97 -15.17
N VAL A 616 20.64 -30.04 -16.37
CA VAL A 616 19.21 -29.95 -16.62
C VAL A 616 18.75 -31.30 -17.12
N VAL A 617 17.78 -31.89 -16.43
CA VAL A 617 17.16 -33.15 -16.85
C VAL A 617 15.88 -32.82 -17.58
N CYS A 618 15.84 -33.07 -18.88
CA CYS A 618 14.63 -32.97 -19.71
C CYS A 618 14.01 -34.35 -19.85
N SER A 619 12.69 -34.46 -19.67
CA SER A 619 11.92 -35.69 -19.80
C SER A 619 10.66 -35.44 -20.63
N ASN A 620 10.26 -36.42 -21.43
CA ASN A 620 9.04 -36.36 -22.23
C ASN A 620 8.05 -37.44 -21.77
N PRO A 621 7.17 -37.14 -20.80
CA PRO A 621 6.09 -38.04 -20.39
C PRO A 621 4.93 -38.12 -21.41
N SER A 622 4.89 -37.24 -22.41
CA SER A 622 3.81 -37.19 -23.40
C SER A 622 3.89 -38.30 -24.47
N PRO A 623 2.79 -38.60 -25.18
CA PRO A 623 2.77 -39.65 -26.22
C PRO A 623 3.37 -39.19 -27.56
N THR A 624 3.77 -37.93 -27.70
CA THR A 624 4.36 -37.37 -28.93
C THR A 624 5.84 -37.06 -28.73
N THR A 625 6.62 -37.04 -29.81
CA THR A 625 8.01 -36.54 -29.73
C THR A 625 7.99 -35.04 -29.41
N ARG A 626 8.95 -34.59 -28.58
CA ARG A 626 9.09 -33.18 -28.15
C ARG A 626 10.49 -32.67 -28.39
N THR A 627 10.65 -31.39 -28.69
CA THR A 627 11.93 -30.74 -28.94
C THR A 627 12.16 -29.57 -27.99
N PHE A 628 13.04 -29.75 -27.02
CA PHE A 628 13.39 -28.73 -26.03
C PHE A 628 14.56 -27.88 -26.51
N LEU A 629 14.54 -26.59 -26.15
CA LEU A 629 15.72 -25.73 -26.14
C LEU A 629 16.14 -25.49 -24.69
N VAL A 630 17.41 -25.70 -24.39
CA VAL A 630 17.97 -25.56 -23.04
C VAL A 630 19.15 -24.58 -23.11
N GLY A 631 19.18 -23.56 -22.26
CA GLY A 631 20.30 -22.63 -22.23
C GLY A 631 20.26 -21.65 -21.06
N GLU A 632 21.36 -20.93 -20.87
CA GLU A 632 21.42 -19.74 -20.02
C GLU A 632 20.74 -18.56 -20.72
N SER A 633 20.03 -17.73 -19.96
CA SER A 633 19.33 -16.53 -20.47
C SER A 633 20.08 -15.23 -20.15
N ALA A 634 20.88 -15.23 -19.08
CA ALA A 634 21.47 -14.03 -18.49
C ALA A 634 22.99 -13.97 -18.66
N HIS A 635 23.70 -14.97 -18.13
CA HIS A 635 25.14 -14.87 -17.90
C HIS A 635 25.92 -15.61 -18.99
N SER A 636 26.62 -14.86 -19.85
CA SER A 636 27.53 -15.46 -20.84
C SER A 636 28.84 -15.91 -20.18
N GLY A 637 29.22 -17.17 -20.34
CA GLY A 637 30.45 -17.75 -19.79
C GLY A 637 31.70 -17.56 -20.65
N GLY A 638 31.63 -16.84 -21.78
CA GLY A 638 32.78 -16.61 -22.68
C GLY A 638 33.38 -17.90 -23.31
N HIS A 639 32.78 -19.07 -23.06
CA HIS A 639 33.32 -20.39 -23.38
C HIS A 639 32.48 -21.19 -24.40
N GLY A 640 31.66 -20.51 -25.20
CA GLY A 640 30.86 -21.15 -26.25
C GLY A 640 29.57 -21.77 -25.76
N ASP A 641 28.89 -21.10 -24.82
CA ASP A 641 27.53 -21.45 -24.41
C ASP A 641 26.66 -21.51 -25.66
N ARG A 642 26.02 -22.66 -25.85
CA ARG A 642 25.13 -22.92 -26.97
C ARG A 642 23.80 -23.32 -26.40
N VAL A 643 22.75 -22.70 -26.91
CA VAL A 643 21.40 -23.21 -26.75
C VAL A 643 21.37 -24.65 -27.28
N GLU A 644 21.17 -25.61 -26.39
CA GLU A 644 21.12 -27.03 -26.74
C GLU A 644 19.72 -27.41 -27.19
N THR A 645 19.63 -28.01 -28.38
CA THR A 645 18.38 -28.59 -28.89
C THR A 645 18.29 -30.06 -28.55
N VAL A 646 17.25 -30.47 -27.81
CA VAL A 646 17.06 -31.83 -27.32
C VAL A 646 15.74 -32.40 -27.83
N THR A 647 15.80 -33.34 -28.76
CA THR A 647 14.61 -34.05 -29.26
C THR A 647 14.41 -35.38 -28.54
N LEU A 648 13.26 -35.52 -27.85
CA LEU A 648 12.93 -36.69 -27.02
C LEU A 648 11.71 -37.44 -27.55
N LYS A 649 11.89 -38.74 -27.80
CA LYS A 649 10.77 -39.67 -28.02
C LYS A 649 9.93 -39.85 -26.74
N PRO A 650 8.67 -40.30 -26.85
CA PRO A 650 7.83 -40.60 -25.69
C PRO A 650 8.53 -41.48 -24.65
N GLY A 651 8.42 -41.11 -23.38
CA GLY A 651 9.00 -41.82 -22.22
C GLY A 651 10.53 -41.76 -22.11
N LYS A 652 11.20 -40.88 -22.87
CA LYS A 652 12.67 -40.70 -22.80
C LYS A 652 13.03 -39.44 -22.02
N SER A 653 14.25 -39.47 -21.47
CA SER A 653 14.88 -38.35 -20.78
C SER A 653 16.30 -38.14 -21.30
N HIS A 654 16.79 -36.91 -21.20
CA HIS A 654 18.16 -36.54 -21.54
C HIS A 654 18.67 -35.50 -20.54
N THR A 655 19.98 -35.50 -20.30
CA THR A 655 20.64 -34.58 -19.37
C THR A 655 21.55 -33.64 -20.14
N VAL A 656 21.22 -32.36 -20.11
CA VAL A 656 22.06 -31.27 -20.63
C VAL A 656 22.99 -30.80 -19.51
N ARG A 657 24.24 -30.49 -19.84
CA ARG A 657 25.23 -29.99 -18.87
C ARG A 657 25.65 -28.58 -19.25
N LEU A 658 25.33 -27.61 -18.40
CA LEU A 658 25.68 -26.20 -18.61
C LEU A 658 26.87 -25.82 -17.73
N ARG A 659 27.87 -25.18 -18.32
CA ARG A 659 28.98 -24.58 -17.57
C ARG A 659 28.54 -23.19 -17.13
N LEU A 660 28.69 -22.93 -15.84
CA LEU A 660 28.40 -21.63 -15.27
C LEU A 660 29.64 -20.75 -15.25
N PRO A 661 29.48 -19.42 -15.33
CA PRO A 661 30.57 -18.50 -15.03
C PRO A 661 31.12 -18.68 -13.61
N ASP A 662 32.34 -18.22 -13.36
CA ASP A 662 33.05 -18.36 -12.08
C ASP A 662 32.30 -17.79 -10.86
N HIS A 663 31.40 -16.81 -11.08
CA HIS A 663 30.57 -16.23 -10.01
C HIS A 663 29.44 -17.16 -9.53
N GLY A 664 29.11 -18.20 -10.32
CA GLY A 664 28.14 -19.24 -9.98
C GLY A 664 26.68 -18.85 -10.10
N TRP A 665 26.37 -17.68 -10.67
CA TRP A 665 24.97 -17.30 -10.96
C TRP A 665 24.51 -17.98 -12.25
N TYR A 666 23.22 -18.31 -12.28
CA TYR A 666 22.55 -18.97 -13.40
C TYR A 666 21.13 -18.42 -13.57
N ASP A 667 20.69 -18.35 -14.82
CA ASP A 667 19.33 -18.07 -15.24
C ASP A 667 18.96 -19.05 -16.36
N VAL A 668 18.74 -20.31 -15.97
CA VAL A 668 18.56 -21.43 -16.89
C VAL A 668 17.12 -21.46 -17.37
N VAL A 669 16.95 -21.53 -18.68
CA VAL A 669 15.66 -21.60 -19.35
C VAL A 669 15.54 -22.90 -20.16
N VAL A 670 14.35 -23.50 -20.11
CA VAL A 670 13.91 -24.55 -21.01
C VAL A 670 12.57 -24.18 -21.64
N VAL A 671 12.51 -24.18 -22.97
CA VAL A 671 11.27 -24.03 -23.75
C VAL A 671 11.03 -25.25 -24.62
N ASP A 672 9.78 -25.54 -24.98
CA ASP A 672 9.40 -26.62 -25.90
C ASP A 672 9.01 -26.00 -27.26
N ARG A 673 9.72 -26.35 -28.34
CA ARG A 673 9.41 -25.88 -29.69
C ARG A 673 8.05 -26.40 -30.19
N ASP A 674 7.57 -27.50 -29.62
CA ASP A 674 6.30 -28.14 -29.97
C ASP A 674 5.14 -27.71 -29.04
N ASP A 675 5.40 -26.90 -28.02
CA ASP A 675 4.40 -26.32 -27.11
C ASP A 675 4.85 -24.93 -26.59
N PRO A 676 4.37 -23.83 -27.21
CA PRO A 676 4.77 -22.48 -26.81
C PRO A 676 4.30 -22.08 -25.40
N SER A 677 3.38 -22.84 -24.79
CA SER A 677 2.99 -22.60 -23.39
C SER A 677 4.05 -23.08 -22.40
N PHE A 678 4.90 -24.04 -22.79
CA PHE A 678 5.87 -24.66 -21.90
C PHE A 678 7.04 -23.72 -21.57
N LEU A 679 7.22 -23.45 -20.29
CA LEU A 679 8.39 -22.77 -19.75
C LEU A 679 8.86 -23.46 -18.47
N ARG A 680 10.17 -23.66 -18.37
CA ARG A 680 10.88 -23.87 -17.10
C ARG A 680 11.99 -22.85 -17.02
N ARG A 681 11.93 -21.97 -16.04
CA ARG A 681 13.02 -21.04 -15.73
C ARG A 681 13.47 -21.27 -14.29
N MET A 682 14.77 -21.30 -14.08
CA MET A 682 15.38 -21.48 -12.77
C MET A 682 16.49 -20.45 -12.62
N THR A 683 16.32 -19.52 -11.70
CA THR A 683 17.26 -18.43 -11.43
C THR A 683 17.80 -18.56 -10.01
N GLY A 684 19.11 -18.39 -9.86
CA GLY A 684 19.76 -18.42 -8.56
C GLY A 684 21.28 -18.46 -8.64
N ARG A 685 21.91 -18.79 -7.52
CA ARG A 685 23.36 -18.97 -7.43
C ARG A 685 23.69 -20.37 -6.92
N LEU A 686 24.65 -21.03 -7.55
CA LEU A 686 25.13 -22.35 -7.14
C LEU A 686 25.60 -22.33 -5.69
N ALA A 687 25.05 -23.23 -4.87
CA ALA A 687 25.40 -23.38 -3.47
C ALA A 687 26.73 -24.13 -3.31
N ASP A 688 27.85 -23.43 -3.51
CA ASP A 688 29.21 -23.98 -3.35
C ASP A 688 29.76 -23.82 -1.93
N GLY A 689 28.95 -23.27 -1.02
CA GLY A 689 29.32 -23.01 0.37
C GLY A 689 30.39 -21.94 0.54
N LYS A 690 30.70 -21.13 -0.49
CA LYS A 690 31.72 -20.08 -0.45
C LYS A 690 31.10 -18.68 -0.61
N PRO A 691 31.78 -17.63 -0.11
CA PRO A 691 31.49 -16.25 -0.50
C PRO A 691 31.50 -16.09 -2.02
N GLY A 692 30.73 -15.14 -2.54
CA GLY A 692 30.64 -14.88 -3.98
C GLY A 692 30.48 -13.40 -4.28
N VAL A 693 29.70 -13.12 -5.33
CA VAL A 693 29.23 -11.78 -5.67
C VAL A 693 27.72 -11.82 -5.85
N THR A 694 27.05 -10.66 -5.76
CA THR A 694 25.66 -10.51 -6.18
C THR A 694 25.52 -10.72 -7.68
N ASP A 695 24.29 -10.93 -8.15
CA ASP A 695 24.00 -11.14 -9.56
C ASP A 695 24.65 -10.01 -10.41
N PRO A 696 25.61 -10.34 -11.32
CA PRO A 696 26.25 -9.37 -12.20
C PRO A 696 25.33 -8.69 -13.19
N GLU A 697 24.16 -9.26 -13.46
CA GLU A 697 23.20 -8.76 -14.42
C GLU A 697 22.09 -7.93 -13.76
N THR A 698 22.08 -7.74 -12.43
CA THR A 698 21.17 -6.82 -11.75
C THR A 698 21.22 -5.43 -12.40
N GLY A 699 20.05 -4.86 -12.70
CA GLY A 699 19.93 -3.55 -13.35
C GLY A 699 20.25 -3.54 -14.86
N THR A 700 20.44 -4.72 -15.49
CA THR A 700 20.57 -4.83 -16.95
C THR A 700 19.22 -5.04 -17.62
N ALA A 701 19.00 -4.39 -18.77
CA ALA A 701 17.79 -4.59 -19.55
C ALA A 701 17.77 -5.98 -20.21
N LEU A 702 16.58 -6.58 -20.33
CA LEU A 702 16.40 -7.84 -21.05
C LEU A 702 16.73 -7.67 -22.54
N ALA A 703 17.60 -8.54 -23.08
CA ALA A 703 18.01 -8.45 -24.48
C ALA A 703 16.84 -8.62 -25.46
N LEU A 704 15.86 -9.48 -25.14
CA LEU A 704 14.60 -9.61 -25.87
C LEU A 704 13.47 -9.11 -24.98
N ALA A 705 12.66 -8.20 -25.49
CA ALA A 705 11.47 -7.69 -24.82
C ALA A 705 10.24 -7.88 -25.72
N ALA A 706 9.05 -8.00 -25.11
CA ALA A 706 7.78 -8.09 -25.82
C ALA A 706 6.75 -7.15 -25.21
N ALA A 707 5.79 -6.70 -26.03
CA ALA A 707 4.63 -5.94 -25.60
C ALA A 707 3.38 -6.38 -26.37
N ILE A 708 2.21 -6.32 -25.74
CA ILE A 708 0.91 -6.61 -26.37
C ILE A 708 0.19 -5.29 -26.62
N GLY A 709 0.06 -4.91 -27.90
CA GLY A 709 -0.77 -3.82 -28.36
C GLY A 709 -2.21 -4.31 -28.61
N LEU A 710 -3.14 -3.80 -27.82
CA LEU A 710 -4.58 -3.98 -28.04
C LEU A 710 -5.12 -2.84 -28.90
N PRO A 711 -6.15 -3.09 -29.73
CA PRO A 711 -6.79 -2.03 -30.50
C PRO A 711 -7.56 -1.09 -29.57
N ALA A 712 -7.97 0.08 -30.09
CA ALA A 712 -8.83 0.98 -29.34
C ALA A 712 -10.11 0.26 -28.89
N SER A 713 -10.60 0.59 -27.69
CA SER A 713 -11.86 0.06 -27.19
C SER A 713 -13.01 0.34 -28.15
N LEU A 714 -14.00 -0.54 -28.17
CA LEU A 714 -15.12 -0.42 -29.10
C LEU A 714 -15.95 0.83 -28.72
N PRO A 715 -16.54 1.57 -29.67
CA PRO A 715 -17.41 2.69 -29.35
C PRO A 715 -18.51 2.29 -28.33
N ASN A 716 -18.66 3.07 -27.25
CA ASN A 716 -19.56 2.82 -26.11
C ASN A 716 -19.23 1.62 -25.20
N LEU A 717 -18.03 1.03 -25.31
CA LEU A 717 -17.56 -0.08 -24.46
C LEU A 717 -16.13 0.19 -23.99
N ASP A 718 -15.84 -0.10 -22.72
CA ASP A 718 -14.50 0.08 -22.14
C ASP A 718 -13.56 -1.13 -22.38
N THR A 719 -13.75 -1.87 -23.47
CA THR A 719 -12.93 -3.04 -23.81
C THR A 719 -12.67 -3.17 -25.31
N PRO A 720 -11.50 -3.70 -25.74
CA PRO A 720 -11.23 -4.04 -27.13
C PRO A 720 -11.91 -5.33 -27.63
N PHE A 721 -12.43 -6.18 -26.74
CA PHE A 721 -12.95 -7.51 -27.11
C PHE A 721 -14.47 -7.63 -26.98
N ALA A 722 -15.09 -8.34 -27.91
CA ALA A 722 -16.48 -8.76 -27.85
C ALA A 722 -16.62 -10.28 -28.03
N GLN A 723 -17.54 -10.92 -27.30
CA GLN A 723 -17.81 -12.35 -27.38
C GLN A 723 -18.00 -12.82 -28.82
N GLY A 724 -17.26 -13.84 -29.24
CA GLY A 724 -17.37 -14.45 -30.57
C GLY A 724 -16.92 -13.58 -31.75
N ASN A 725 -16.29 -12.42 -31.51
CA ASN A 725 -15.85 -11.51 -32.57
C ASN A 725 -14.31 -11.47 -32.68
N PRO A 726 -13.74 -11.66 -33.88
CA PRO A 726 -12.31 -11.56 -34.10
C PRO A 726 -11.82 -10.13 -33.88
N THR A 727 -10.69 -10.00 -33.18
CA THR A 727 -10.06 -8.74 -32.82
C THR A 727 -8.56 -8.83 -33.12
N ASP A 728 -8.03 -7.85 -33.86
CA ASP A 728 -6.60 -7.78 -34.16
C ASP A 728 -5.81 -7.39 -32.91
N VAL A 729 -4.76 -8.16 -32.62
CA VAL A 729 -3.80 -7.94 -31.53
C VAL A 729 -2.41 -7.90 -32.15
N VAL A 730 -1.61 -6.90 -31.77
CA VAL A 730 -0.24 -6.76 -32.25
C VAL A 730 0.71 -7.12 -31.12
N VAL A 731 1.61 -8.07 -31.34
CA VAL A 731 2.73 -8.34 -30.43
C VAL A 731 3.97 -7.69 -31.00
N THR A 732 4.51 -6.70 -30.29
CA THR A 732 5.77 -6.06 -30.65
C THR A 732 6.89 -6.73 -29.88
N VAL A 733 7.87 -7.28 -30.58
CA VAL A 733 9.12 -7.80 -30.00
C VAL A 733 10.27 -6.85 -30.33
N ARG A 734 11.15 -6.60 -29.36
CA ARG A 734 12.30 -5.70 -29.51
C ARG A 734 13.57 -6.38 -29.04
N ASN A 735 14.63 -6.25 -29.84
CA ASN A 735 15.98 -6.60 -29.43
C ASN A 735 16.64 -5.37 -28.79
N GLN A 736 16.70 -5.34 -27.46
CA GLN A 736 17.37 -4.30 -26.68
C GLN A 736 18.84 -4.65 -26.40
N GLY A 737 19.28 -5.84 -26.81
CA GLY A 737 20.66 -6.29 -26.69
C GLY A 737 21.61 -5.63 -27.70
N ARG A 738 22.90 -5.93 -27.54
CA ARG A 738 23.98 -5.40 -28.40
C ARG A 738 24.23 -6.23 -29.65
N HIS A 739 23.64 -7.42 -29.72
CA HIS A 739 23.92 -8.41 -30.74
C HIS A 739 22.64 -8.84 -31.44
N ARG A 740 22.79 -9.43 -32.63
CA ARG A 740 21.67 -9.96 -33.39
C ARG A 740 21.08 -11.18 -32.67
N LEU A 741 19.76 -11.25 -32.64
CA LEU A 741 19.01 -12.42 -32.21
C LEU A 741 18.59 -13.22 -33.44
N ASP A 742 18.77 -14.54 -33.41
CA ASP A 742 18.41 -15.50 -34.45
C ASP A 742 17.40 -16.53 -33.88
N ASP A 743 16.82 -17.37 -34.73
CA ASP A 743 15.80 -18.37 -34.37
C ASP A 743 14.63 -17.81 -33.53
N LEU A 744 14.24 -16.56 -33.82
CA LEU A 744 13.15 -15.88 -33.12
C LEU A 744 11.83 -16.63 -33.35
N SER A 745 11.20 -16.99 -32.24
CA SER A 745 9.86 -17.56 -32.16
C SER A 745 8.96 -16.63 -31.35
N VAL A 746 7.74 -16.42 -31.81
CA VAL A 746 6.74 -15.58 -31.15
C VAL A 746 5.39 -16.27 -31.21
N ALA A 747 4.82 -16.54 -30.04
CA ALA A 747 3.48 -17.08 -29.87
C ALA A 747 2.65 -16.19 -28.94
N LEU A 748 1.36 -16.09 -29.24
CA LEU A 748 0.37 -15.46 -28.38
C LEU A 748 -0.52 -16.55 -27.78
N LEU A 749 -0.46 -16.68 -26.46
CA LEU A 749 -1.26 -17.61 -25.67
C LEU A 749 -2.56 -16.91 -25.24
N ALA A 750 -3.66 -17.64 -25.26
CA ALA A 750 -4.97 -17.16 -24.82
C ALA A 750 -5.65 -18.21 -23.93
N PRO A 751 -6.68 -17.82 -23.15
CA PRO A 751 -7.41 -18.74 -22.29
C PRO A 751 -8.16 -19.81 -23.10
N SER A 752 -8.51 -20.90 -22.45
CA SER A 752 -9.34 -21.96 -23.02
C SER A 752 -10.65 -21.40 -23.60
N GLY A 753 -11.02 -21.93 -24.76
CA GLY A 753 -12.19 -21.47 -25.52
C GLY A 753 -11.97 -20.23 -26.39
N TRP A 754 -10.85 -19.52 -26.26
CA TRP A 754 -10.46 -18.45 -27.18
C TRP A 754 -9.68 -19.05 -28.36
N THR A 755 -9.83 -18.47 -29.55
CA THR A 755 -9.04 -18.86 -30.72
C THR A 755 -8.05 -17.76 -31.08
N VAL A 756 -6.79 -18.15 -31.32
CA VAL A 756 -5.72 -17.25 -31.77
C VAL A 756 -5.19 -17.74 -33.11
N ARG A 757 -5.16 -16.85 -34.10
CA ARG A 757 -4.62 -17.12 -35.44
C ARG A 757 -3.57 -16.07 -35.77
N ARG A 758 -2.33 -16.47 -36.05
CA ARG A 758 -1.32 -15.53 -36.54
C ARG A 758 -1.66 -15.08 -37.96
N ASP A 759 -1.59 -13.79 -38.21
CA ASP A 759 -1.71 -13.20 -39.54
C ASP A 759 -0.31 -12.88 -40.10
N GLY A 760 0.06 -13.53 -41.20
CA GLY A 760 1.40 -13.41 -41.79
C GLY A 760 2.51 -14.22 -41.07
N GLY A 761 3.76 -13.91 -41.46
CA GLY A 761 4.97 -14.52 -40.88
C GLY A 761 5.58 -13.65 -39.78
N ALA A 762 6.20 -14.28 -38.78
CA ALA A 762 7.06 -13.59 -37.82
C ALA A 762 8.51 -13.57 -38.36
N PRO A 763 9.29 -12.52 -38.10
CA PRO A 763 10.72 -12.53 -38.44
C PRO A 763 11.43 -13.63 -37.65
N THR A 764 12.41 -14.27 -38.28
CA THR A 764 13.25 -15.29 -37.64
C THR A 764 14.51 -14.71 -37.00
N ALA A 765 14.78 -13.41 -37.20
CA ALA A 765 15.92 -12.72 -36.63
C ALA A 765 15.63 -11.23 -36.40
N LEU A 766 16.31 -10.62 -35.42
CA LEU A 766 16.26 -9.19 -35.09
C LEU A 766 17.66 -8.65 -34.88
N ARG A 767 18.04 -7.56 -35.57
CA ARG A 767 19.32 -6.88 -35.29
C ARG A 767 19.23 -6.13 -33.96
N ALA A 768 20.38 -5.79 -33.40
CA ALA A 768 20.46 -4.97 -32.19
C ALA A 768 19.70 -3.64 -32.39
N GLY A 769 18.79 -3.31 -31.48
CA GLY A 769 17.95 -2.11 -31.53
C GLY A 769 16.68 -2.24 -32.39
N ASP A 770 16.55 -3.27 -33.22
CA ASP A 770 15.38 -3.47 -34.07
C ASP A 770 14.15 -3.92 -33.25
N SER A 771 12.97 -3.59 -33.76
CA SER A 771 11.70 -4.16 -33.31
C SER A 771 10.89 -4.71 -34.47
N ALA A 772 10.03 -5.69 -34.20
CA ALA A 772 9.08 -6.21 -35.17
C ALA A 772 7.71 -6.45 -34.55
N ASP A 773 6.69 -6.24 -35.38
CA ASP A 773 5.29 -6.46 -35.03
C ASP A 773 4.82 -7.78 -35.64
N VAL A 774 4.24 -8.65 -34.79
CA VAL A 774 3.60 -9.90 -35.18
C VAL A 774 2.11 -9.77 -34.90
N ARG A 775 1.28 -9.91 -35.94
CA ARG A 775 -0.16 -9.72 -35.84
C ARG A 775 -0.88 -11.03 -35.56
N PHE A 776 -1.86 -10.98 -34.68
CA PHE A 776 -2.72 -12.09 -34.31
C PHE A 776 -4.18 -11.66 -34.37
N GLU A 777 -5.03 -12.52 -34.90
CA GLU A 777 -6.48 -12.42 -34.78
C GLU A 777 -6.92 -13.25 -33.58
N VAL A 778 -7.55 -12.61 -32.61
CA VAL A 778 -8.00 -13.22 -31.35
C VAL A 778 -9.52 -13.16 -31.27
N THR A 779 -10.17 -14.31 -31.09
CA THR A 779 -11.63 -14.40 -30.93
C THR A 779 -11.99 -14.96 -29.56
N PRO A 780 -12.60 -14.16 -28.66
CA PRO A 780 -13.08 -14.64 -27.37
C PRO A 780 -14.22 -15.65 -27.53
N ALA A 781 -14.33 -16.59 -26.57
CA ALA A 781 -15.47 -17.50 -26.50
C ALA A 781 -16.81 -16.75 -26.39
N GLY A 782 -17.90 -17.37 -26.85
CA GLY A 782 -19.24 -16.77 -26.83
C GLY A 782 -19.81 -16.46 -25.43
N ASN A 783 -19.18 -16.98 -24.38
CA ASN A 783 -19.54 -16.75 -22.98
C ASN A 783 -18.40 -16.10 -22.17
N ALA A 784 -17.32 -15.66 -22.81
CA ALA A 784 -16.20 -15.04 -22.11
C ALA A 784 -16.62 -13.68 -21.54
N ALA A 785 -16.26 -13.42 -20.28
CA ALA A 785 -16.44 -12.12 -19.62
C ALA A 785 -15.11 -11.37 -19.42
N ALA A 786 -14.00 -12.10 -19.42
CA ALA A 786 -12.64 -11.62 -19.32
C ALA A 786 -11.68 -12.66 -19.90
N GLY A 787 -10.44 -12.27 -20.13
CA GLY A 787 -9.37 -13.18 -20.53
C GLY A 787 -8.00 -12.60 -20.23
N ARG A 788 -6.99 -13.46 -20.28
CA ARG A 788 -5.59 -13.07 -20.21
C ARG A 788 -4.86 -13.54 -21.45
N LEU A 789 -4.22 -12.61 -22.15
CA LEU A 789 -3.29 -12.93 -23.21
C LEU A 789 -1.87 -12.90 -22.66
N ALA A 790 -1.02 -13.80 -23.14
CA ALA A 790 0.39 -13.86 -22.78
C ALA A 790 1.27 -14.11 -24.02
N VAL A 791 2.41 -13.45 -24.09
CA VAL A 791 3.42 -13.70 -25.12
C VAL A 791 4.39 -14.76 -24.62
N ALA A 792 4.68 -15.72 -25.48
CA ALA A 792 5.82 -16.61 -25.34
C ALA A 792 6.75 -16.35 -26.53
N ALA A 793 7.83 -15.61 -26.29
CA ALA A 793 8.84 -15.38 -27.30
C ALA A 793 10.21 -15.85 -26.81
N HIS A 794 10.98 -16.42 -27.72
CA HIS A 794 12.36 -16.80 -27.47
C HIS A 794 13.22 -16.60 -28.72
N ALA A 795 14.51 -16.39 -28.53
CA ALA A 795 15.49 -16.28 -29.60
C ALA A 795 16.88 -16.68 -29.09
N ASP A 796 17.76 -17.06 -30.01
CA ASP A 796 19.14 -17.38 -29.73
C ASP A 796 20.00 -16.12 -29.99
N GLY A 797 20.82 -15.72 -29.02
CA GLY A 797 21.70 -14.55 -29.17
C GLY A 797 22.81 -14.54 -28.14
N ASP A 798 24.05 -14.33 -28.58
CA ASP A 798 25.26 -14.38 -27.75
C ASP A 798 25.52 -15.73 -27.08
N GLY A 799 25.01 -16.81 -27.69
CA GLY A 799 25.04 -18.14 -27.09
C GLY A 799 24.02 -18.35 -25.97
N LEU A 800 23.15 -17.36 -25.74
CA LEU A 800 22.13 -17.37 -24.70
C LEU A 800 20.74 -17.55 -25.30
N LEU A 801 19.89 -18.28 -24.59
CA LEU A 801 18.47 -18.46 -24.89
C LEU A 801 17.71 -17.26 -24.31
N ARG A 802 17.51 -16.23 -25.13
CA ARG A 802 16.78 -15.03 -24.73
C ARG A 802 15.29 -15.31 -24.74
N ILE A 803 14.59 -14.91 -23.69
CA ILE A 803 13.13 -15.01 -23.59
C ILE A 803 12.50 -13.64 -23.42
N ALA A 804 11.26 -13.50 -23.89
CA ALA A 804 10.37 -12.41 -23.54
C ALA A 804 8.99 -12.96 -23.21
N ASP A 805 8.45 -12.46 -22.09
CA ASP A 805 7.09 -12.70 -21.64
C ASP A 805 6.43 -11.32 -21.47
N ALA A 806 5.19 -11.20 -21.94
CA ALA A 806 4.37 -9.99 -21.80
C ALA A 806 2.93 -10.42 -21.64
N ARG A 807 2.15 -9.73 -20.80
CA ARG A 807 0.80 -10.17 -20.44
C ARG A 807 -0.15 -9.01 -20.36
N VAL A 808 -1.39 -9.26 -20.75
CA VAL A 808 -2.48 -8.29 -20.57
C VAL A 808 -3.74 -9.00 -20.14
N ARG A 809 -4.36 -8.48 -19.08
CA ARG A 809 -5.72 -8.85 -18.69
C ARG A 809 -6.69 -7.93 -19.39
N THR A 810 -7.77 -8.49 -19.93
CA THR A 810 -8.78 -7.73 -20.66
C THR A 810 -10.18 -8.21 -20.31
N LYS A 811 -11.13 -7.27 -20.29
CA LYS A 811 -12.56 -7.59 -20.18
C LYS A 811 -13.08 -8.02 -21.55
N VAL A 812 -14.19 -8.73 -21.61
CA VAL A 812 -14.87 -9.06 -22.86
C VAL A 812 -16.31 -8.57 -22.77
N ALA A 813 -16.71 -7.71 -23.70
CA ALA A 813 -18.09 -7.27 -23.80
C ALA A 813 -18.96 -8.38 -24.39
N PRO A 814 -20.22 -8.52 -23.94
CA PRO A 814 -21.16 -9.34 -24.68
C PRO A 814 -21.38 -8.74 -26.08
N ALA A 815 -21.66 -9.59 -27.07
CA ALA A 815 -21.89 -9.14 -28.45
C ALA A 815 -23.09 -8.18 -28.57
N MET A 816 -24.08 -8.35 -27.68
CA MET A 816 -25.22 -7.45 -27.49
C MET A 816 -25.38 -7.15 -26.01
N SER A 817 -25.51 -5.88 -25.64
CA SER A 817 -25.89 -5.44 -24.29
C SER A 817 -27.03 -4.44 -24.33
N VAL A 818 -27.71 -4.30 -23.20
CA VAL A 818 -28.72 -3.25 -22.98
C VAL A 818 -28.37 -2.55 -21.69
N THR A 819 -28.45 -1.23 -21.67
CA THR A 819 -28.48 -0.42 -20.46
C THR A 819 -29.84 0.28 -20.36
N LEU A 820 -30.30 0.56 -19.13
CA LEU A 820 -31.57 1.24 -18.89
C LEU A 820 -31.32 2.42 -17.97
N THR A 821 -31.72 3.62 -18.40
CA THR A 821 -31.50 4.88 -17.68
C THR A 821 -32.79 5.67 -17.55
N GLY A 822 -33.01 6.35 -16.43
CA GLY A 822 -34.08 7.35 -16.24
C GLY A 822 -33.52 8.77 -16.24
N PRO A 823 -34.36 9.81 -16.07
CA PRO A 823 -33.87 11.16 -15.80
C PRO A 823 -33.07 11.13 -14.50
N ALA A 824 -31.97 11.88 -14.50
CA ALA A 824 -30.99 11.95 -13.42
C ALA A 824 -30.63 10.60 -12.78
N SER A 825 -30.03 9.72 -13.58
CA SER A 825 -29.27 8.56 -13.10
C SER A 825 -27.77 8.87 -13.00
N SER A 826 -27.41 10.12 -12.68
CA SER A 826 -26.02 10.53 -12.49
C SER A 826 -25.41 9.75 -11.30
N PRO A 827 -24.13 9.32 -11.38
CA PRO A 827 -23.41 8.78 -10.23
C PRO A 827 -23.47 9.79 -9.09
N GLY A 828 -24.14 9.47 -7.97
CA GLY A 828 -24.38 10.45 -6.92
C GLY A 828 -25.75 10.43 -6.26
N THR A 829 -26.79 9.91 -6.93
CA THR A 829 -28.20 10.01 -6.46
C THR A 829 -28.73 8.72 -5.84
N ASP A 830 -29.98 8.75 -5.34
CA ASP A 830 -30.73 7.58 -4.86
C ASP A 830 -31.16 6.58 -5.96
N GLY A 831 -30.58 6.69 -7.16
CA GLY A 831 -31.08 6.06 -8.38
C GLY A 831 -32.09 6.95 -9.10
N THR A 832 -32.93 6.36 -9.96
CA THR A 832 -33.97 7.13 -10.65
C THR A 832 -35.10 7.49 -9.69
N VAL A 833 -35.25 8.78 -9.43
CA VAL A 833 -36.33 9.33 -8.59
C VAL A 833 -37.50 9.73 -9.49
N LEU A 834 -38.71 9.35 -9.08
CA LEU A 834 -39.94 9.59 -9.82
C LEU A 834 -40.96 10.32 -8.94
N SER A 835 -41.48 11.45 -9.40
CA SER A 835 -42.58 12.13 -8.70
C SER A 835 -43.92 11.52 -9.16
N PRO A 836 -44.73 10.94 -8.26
CA PRO A 836 -46.03 10.38 -8.63
C PRO A 836 -46.89 11.36 -9.44
N GLY A 837 -47.52 10.85 -10.51
CA GLY A 837 -48.37 11.62 -11.42
C GLY A 837 -47.63 12.44 -12.49
N ARG A 838 -46.30 12.54 -12.45
CA ARG A 838 -45.51 13.21 -13.50
C ARG A 838 -44.90 12.18 -14.47
N PRO A 839 -45.01 12.36 -15.79
CA PRO A 839 -44.37 11.48 -16.76
C PRO A 839 -42.85 11.68 -16.78
N VAL A 840 -42.13 10.56 -16.80
CA VAL A 840 -40.67 10.51 -16.75
C VAL A 840 -40.13 9.65 -17.90
N THR A 841 -39.20 10.19 -18.69
CA THR A 841 -38.60 9.46 -19.81
C THR A 841 -37.52 8.48 -19.35
N VAL A 842 -37.75 7.18 -19.53
CA VAL A 842 -36.78 6.10 -19.33
C VAL A 842 -36.27 5.62 -20.69
N THR A 843 -34.95 5.50 -20.84
CA THR A 843 -34.27 5.14 -22.10
C THR A 843 -33.53 3.82 -21.96
N ALA A 844 -33.84 2.84 -22.81
CA ALA A 844 -33.00 1.67 -23.03
C ALA A 844 -32.02 1.93 -24.17
N THR A 845 -30.72 1.78 -23.94
CA THR A 845 -29.70 1.82 -24.98
C THR A 845 -29.24 0.41 -25.30
N VAL A 846 -29.50 -0.03 -26.53
CA VAL A 846 -29.04 -1.31 -27.09
C VAL A 846 -27.70 -1.08 -27.75
N THR A 847 -26.66 -1.78 -27.29
CA THR A 847 -25.32 -1.70 -27.86
C THR A 847 -24.99 -2.98 -28.60
N ASN A 848 -24.59 -2.85 -29.86
CA ASN A 848 -24.06 -3.93 -30.68
C ASN A 848 -22.53 -3.85 -30.72
N ALA A 849 -21.87 -4.69 -29.92
CA ALA A 849 -20.41 -4.80 -29.87
C ALA A 849 -19.83 -5.61 -31.04
N GLY A 850 -20.68 -6.39 -31.71
CA GLY A 850 -20.29 -7.33 -32.75
C GLY A 850 -19.95 -6.70 -34.10
N GLY A 851 -19.32 -7.49 -34.96
CA GLY A 851 -18.92 -7.14 -36.33
C GLY A 851 -20.07 -7.19 -37.35
N THR A 852 -21.26 -7.62 -36.95
CA THR A 852 -22.44 -7.74 -37.82
C THR A 852 -23.64 -6.99 -37.24
N PRO A 853 -24.54 -6.43 -38.08
CA PRO A 853 -25.74 -5.75 -37.58
C PRO A 853 -26.66 -6.67 -36.77
N LEU A 854 -27.27 -6.13 -35.71
CA LEU A 854 -28.45 -6.72 -35.07
C LEU A 854 -29.67 -6.44 -35.94
N THR A 855 -30.53 -7.43 -36.14
CA THR A 855 -31.76 -7.31 -36.95
C THR A 855 -32.98 -7.80 -36.17
N GLY A 856 -34.18 -7.34 -36.53
CA GLY A 856 -35.41 -7.76 -35.85
C GLY A 856 -35.46 -7.31 -34.37
N VAL A 857 -34.88 -6.15 -34.09
CA VAL A 857 -34.79 -5.60 -32.72
C VAL A 857 -36.20 -5.26 -32.22
N ALA A 858 -36.56 -5.79 -31.06
CA ALA A 858 -37.81 -5.51 -30.37
C ALA A 858 -37.54 -5.34 -28.88
N ALA A 859 -38.25 -4.42 -28.22
CA ALA A 859 -38.07 -4.15 -26.80
C ALA A 859 -39.40 -4.06 -26.06
N THR A 860 -39.40 -4.53 -24.81
CA THR A 860 -40.53 -4.42 -23.89
C THR A 860 -40.05 -3.85 -22.56
N LEU A 861 -40.86 -2.99 -21.94
CA LEU A 861 -40.61 -2.44 -20.60
C LEU A 861 -41.61 -3.02 -19.61
N ALA A 862 -41.13 -3.80 -18.65
CA ALA A 862 -41.93 -4.28 -17.53
C ALA A 862 -41.93 -3.25 -16.38
N LEU A 863 -43.11 -3.02 -15.81
CA LEU A 863 -43.37 -1.99 -14.79
C LEU A 863 -43.98 -2.60 -13.52
N PRO A 864 -43.85 -1.94 -12.35
CA PRO A 864 -44.62 -2.25 -11.15
C PRO A 864 -46.15 -2.13 -11.37
N GLU A 865 -46.92 -2.79 -10.51
CA GLU A 865 -48.39 -2.78 -10.60
C GLU A 865 -48.97 -1.36 -10.51
N GLY A 866 -49.90 -1.04 -11.41
CA GLY A 866 -50.57 0.27 -11.48
C GLY A 866 -49.77 1.38 -12.16
N TRP A 867 -48.52 1.13 -12.56
CA TRP A 867 -47.71 2.09 -13.32
C TRP A 867 -48.03 1.98 -14.82
N THR A 868 -47.84 3.07 -15.56
CA THR A 868 -48.06 3.11 -17.01
C THR A 868 -46.80 3.56 -17.74
N ALA A 869 -46.61 3.08 -18.97
CA ALA A 869 -45.53 3.54 -19.84
C ALA A 869 -46.03 3.71 -21.28
N THR A 870 -45.62 4.80 -21.91
CA THR A 870 -45.93 5.10 -23.32
C THR A 870 -44.63 5.20 -24.12
N ALA A 871 -44.50 4.43 -25.20
CA ALA A 871 -43.30 4.48 -26.04
C ALA A 871 -43.14 5.85 -26.72
N LYS A 872 -41.89 6.33 -26.79
CA LYS A 872 -41.53 7.62 -27.35
C LYS A 872 -40.72 7.41 -28.64
N GLY A 873 -41.31 7.71 -29.78
CA GLY A 873 -40.71 7.51 -31.11
C GLY A 873 -40.83 6.08 -31.66
N GLY A 874 -40.17 5.82 -32.79
CA GLY A 874 -40.17 4.51 -33.47
C GLY A 874 -39.13 3.56 -32.88
N THR A 875 -39.49 2.27 -32.76
CA THR A 875 -38.53 1.23 -32.35
C THR A 875 -37.53 0.97 -33.48
N PRO A 876 -36.21 1.04 -33.25
CA PRO A 876 -35.21 0.68 -34.24
C PRO A 876 -35.39 -0.79 -34.62
N THR A 877 -35.45 -1.10 -35.91
CA THR A 877 -35.58 -2.48 -36.43
C THR A 877 -34.22 -3.17 -36.62
N SER A 878 -33.13 -2.40 -36.59
CA SER A 878 -31.76 -2.88 -36.65
C SER A 878 -30.82 -1.95 -35.87
N VAL A 879 -29.71 -2.51 -35.38
CA VAL A 879 -28.59 -1.75 -34.83
C VAL A 879 -27.34 -2.12 -35.62
N PRO A 880 -26.70 -1.16 -36.34
CA PRO A 880 -25.48 -1.44 -37.10
C PRO A 880 -24.39 -2.08 -36.23
N ALA A 881 -23.46 -2.78 -36.87
CA ALA A 881 -22.26 -3.27 -36.20
C ALA A 881 -21.56 -2.11 -35.48
N ARG A 882 -21.01 -2.38 -34.28
CA ARG A 882 -20.17 -1.40 -33.56
C ARG A 882 -20.87 -0.08 -33.24
N SER A 883 -22.16 -0.11 -32.98
CA SER A 883 -22.98 1.08 -32.71
C SER A 883 -24.02 0.82 -31.63
N SER A 884 -24.75 1.87 -31.26
CA SER A 884 -25.86 1.78 -30.32
C SER A 884 -27.12 2.44 -30.88
N ALA A 885 -28.27 2.00 -30.38
CA ALA A 885 -29.56 2.63 -30.64
C ALA A 885 -30.35 2.73 -29.34
N SER A 886 -31.14 3.78 -29.20
CA SER A 886 -31.94 4.04 -28.00
C SER A 886 -33.42 3.86 -28.27
N LEU A 887 -34.13 3.35 -27.26
CA LEU A 887 -35.59 3.31 -27.18
C LEU A 887 -36.02 4.01 -25.91
N ALA A 888 -37.06 4.83 -25.95
CA ALA A 888 -37.51 5.56 -24.78
C ALA A 888 -39.00 5.33 -24.49
N TRP A 889 -39.37 5.41 -23.22
CA TRP A 889 -40.75 5.37 -22.73
C TRP A 889 -40.99 6.49 -21.73
N ASP A 890 -42.13 7.17 -21.80
CA ASP A 890 -42.60 8.03 -20.72
C ASP A 890 -43.36 7.17 -19.71
N VAL A 891 -42.80 7.02 -18.51
CA VAL A 891 -43.30 6.21 -17.39
C VAL A 891 -43.99 7.11 -16.36
N VAL A 892 -45.17 6.71 -15.88
CA VAL A 892 -45.93 7.43 -14.84
C VAL A 892 -46.20 6.50 -13.66
N ALA A 893 -45.74 6.91 -12.47
CA ALA A 893 -46.10 6.26 -11.21
C ALA A 893 -47.44 6.81 -10.69
N PRO A 894 -48.38 5.96 -10.23
CA PRO A 894 -49.66 6.42 -9.67
C PRO A 894 -49.47 7.09 -8.30
N ALA A 895 -50.40 7.93 -7.88
CA ALA A 895 -50.36 8.58 -6.56
C ALA A 895 -50.28 7.58 -5.38
N ALA A 896 -50.91 6.40 -5.51
CA ALA A 896 -50.83 5.34 -4.53
C ALA A 896 -49.41 4.76 -4.34
N ALA A 897 -48.48 5.05 -5.27
CA ALA A 897 -47.09 4.65 -5.21
C ALA A 897 -46.20 5.74 -4.60
N ALA A 898 -46.71 6.73 -3.87
CA ALA A 898 -45.86 7.69 -3.17
C ALA A 898 -44.96 7.03 -2.12
N ARG A 899 -43.72 7.50 -1.98
CA ARG A 899 -42.70 6.95 -1.06
C ARG A 899 -42.43 5.44 -1.22
N ALA A 900 -42.66 4.91 -2.42
CA ALA A 900 -42.46 3.51 -2.75
C ALA A 900 -41.10 3.28 -3.43
N SER A 901 -40.70 2.01 -3.53
CA SER A 901 -39.56 1.57 -4.33
C SER A 901 -40.02 0.51 -5.31
N GLY A 902 -39.46 0.51 -6.52
CA GLY A 902 -39.78 -0.42 -7.59
C GLY A 902 -38.61 -0.64 -8.54
N SER A 903 -38.78 -1.54 -9.50
CA SER A 903 -37.79 -1.77 -10.56
C SER A 903 -38.48 -1.81 -11.92
N LEU A 904 -37.90 -1.08 -12.87
CA LEU A 904 -38.28 -1.12 -14.27
C LEU A 904 -37.32 -2.08 -14.98
N LYS A 905 -37.83 -2.97 -15.84
CA LYS A 905 -36.98 -3.92 -16.58
C LYS A 905 -37.24 -3.82 -18.08
N ALA A 906 -36.24 -3.37 -18.82
CA ALA A 906 -36.24 -3.40 -20.28
C ALA A 906 -35.68 -4.75 -20.75
N SER A 907 -36.42 -5.46 -21.59
CA SER A 907 -35.98 -6.67 -22.26
C SER A 907 -35.97 -6.44 -23.76
N VAL A 908 -34.85 -6.73 -24.42
CA VAL A 908 -34.64 -6.52 -25.85
C VAL A 908 -34.30 -7.86 -26.50
N THR A 909 -35.03 -8.23 -27.54
CA THR A 909 -34.75 -9.38 -28.40
C THR A 909 -34.26 -8.89 -29.75
N ALA A 910 -33.28 -9.57 -30.32
CA ALA A 910 -32.77 -9.30 -31.66
C ALA A 910 -32.21 -10.59 -32.30
N LYS A 911 -31.83 -10.52 -33.57
CA LYS A 911 -31.05 -11.55 -34.26
C LYS A 911 -29.63 -11.08 -34.48
N LEU A 912 -28.66 -11.88 -34.01
CA LEU A 912 -27.24 -11.70 -34.25
C LEU A 912 -26.75 -12.89 -35.09
N ASN A 913 -26.21 -12.63 -36.29
CA ASN A 913 -25.83 -13.68 -37.24
C ASN A 913 -26.96 -14.70 -37.54
N GLY A 914 -28.21 -14.24 -37.52
CA GLY A 914 -29.40 -15.08 -37.75
C GLY A 914 -29.86 -15.89 -36.55
N ALA A 915 -29.12 -15.92 -35.44
CA ALA A 915 -29.53 -16.55 -34.19
C ALA A 915 -30.28 -15.55 -33.29
N ASP A 916 -31.32 -16.03 -32.62
CA ASP A 916 -32.08 -15.23 -31.65
C ASP A 916 -31.21 -14.95 -30.42
N THR A 917 -31.13 -13.68 -30.03
CA THR A 917 -30.41 -13.20 -28.85
C THR A 917 -31.32 -12.28 -28.03
N GLN A 918 -31.12 -12.29 -26.72
CA GLN A 918 -31.86 -11.45 -25.79
C GLN A 918 -30.92 -10.84 -24.76
N ALA A 919 -31.14 -9.58 -24.44
CA ALA A 919 -30.49 -8.89 -23.34
C ALA A 919 -31.52 -8.10 -22.55
N SER A 920 -31.28 -7.91 -21.26
CA SER A 920 -32.17 -7.13 -20.41
C SER A 920 -31.39 -6.27 -19.43
N ALA A 921 -31.94 -5.12 -19.09
CA ALA A 921 -31.44 -4.23 -18.07
C ALA A 921 -32.55 -3.84 -17.10
N SER A 922 -32.18 -3.61 -15.85
CA SER A 922 -33.10 -3.16 -14.81
C SER A 922 -32.65 -1.81 -14.26
N LEU A 923 -33.62 -0.96 -13.99
CA LEU A 923 -33.46 0.35 -13.39
C LEU A 923 -34.25 0.37 -12.09
N SER A 924 -33.55 0.56 -10.98
CA SER A 924 -34.21 0.76 -9.68
C SER A 924 -34.79 2.17 -9.63
N ALA A 925 -36.03 2.28 -9.18
CA ALA A 925 -36.74 3.54 -9.07
C ALA A 925 -37.29 3.74 -7.66
N LYS A 926 -37.20 4.96 -7.15
CA LYS A 926 -37.85 5.39 -5.91
C LYS A 926 -38.83 6.50 -6.23
N THR A 927 -39.91 6.59 -5.48
CA THR A 927 -40.89 7.67 -5.64
C THR A 927 -40.88 8.62 -4.45
N GLY A 928 -40.95 9.92 -4.75
CA GLY A 928 -41.17 10.97 -3.75
C GLY A 928 -42.62 10.99 -3.24
N PRO A 929 -42.99 11.99 -2.42
CA PRO A 929 -44.39 12.26 -2.10
C PRO A 929 -45.14 12.78 -3.34
N VAL A 930 -46.47 12.85 -3.29
CA VAL A 930 -47.24 13.50 -4.36
C VAL A 930 -46.89 15.00 -4.44
N MET A 931 -46.40 15.44 -5.61
CA MET A 931 -45.97 16.83 -5.87
C MET A 931 -46.97 17.63 -6.73
N THR A 932 -48.12 17.06 -7.06
CA THR A 932 -49.18 17.70 -7.86
C THR A 932 -50.30 18.25 -6.97
N GLY A 933 -50.99 19.31 -7.41
CA GLY A 933 -52.16 19.86 -6.69
C GLY A 933 -51.82 20.89 -5.60
N HIS A 934 -50.59 21.40 -5.58
CA HIS A 934 -50.13 22.47 -4.69
C HIS A 934 -49.96 23.79 -5.44
N LEU A 935 -49.94 24.92 -4.71
CA LEU A 935 -49.64 26.25 -5.27
C LEU A 935 -48.17 26.35 -5.69
N LEU A 936 -47.28 25.66 -4.97
CA LEU A 936 -45.87 25.46 -5.27
C LEU A 936 -45.47 24.05 -4.82
N ALA A 937 -44.66 23.38 -5.63
CA ALA A 937 -44.11 22.07 -5.34
C ALA A 937 -42.74 21.92 -6.03
N GLU A 938 -41.70 21.71 -5.25
CA GLU A 938 -40.31 21.55 -5.71
C GLU A 938 -39.64 20.36 -5.02
N ASP A 939 -39.07 19.46 -5.81
CA ASP A 939 -38.30 18.27 -5.40
C ASP A 939 -36.83 18.36 -5.82
N PHE A 940 -36.39 19.49 -6.39
CA PHE A 940 -35.01 19.80 -6.82
C PHE A 940 -34.45 18.89 -7.92
N GLU A 941 -35.15 17.86 -8.36
CA GLU A 941 -34.74 16.97 -9.45
C GLU A 941 -34.55 17.72 -10.78
N SER A 942 -35.22 18.87 -10.93
CA SER A 942 -35.11 19.73 -12.12
C SER A 942 -33.70 20.28 -12.37
N VAL A 943 -32.86 20.42 -11.33
CA VAL A 943 -31.49 20.94 -11.45
C VAL A 943 -30.43 19.86 -11.60
N ALA A 944 -30.81 18.57 -11.54
CA ALA A 944 -29.90 17.45 -11.70
C ALA A 944 -29.04 17.48 -12.99
N PRO A 945 -29.55 17.93 -14.16
CA PRO A 945 -28.72 18.07 -15.36
C PRO A 945 -27.60 19.10 -15.25
N ALA A 946 -27.65 20.00 -14.27
CA ALA A 946 -26.66 21.04 -14.03
C ALA A 946 -25.57 20.62 -13.02
N LEU A 947 -25.61 19.38 -12.52
CA LEU A 947 -24.60 18.87 -11.56
C LEU A 947 -23.22 18.76 -12.23
N ALA A 948 -22.22 19.33 -11.58
CA ALA A 948 -20.83 19.30 -12.00
C ALA A 948 -19.99 18.34 -11.12
N ALA A 949 -18.81 17.98 -11.63
CA ALA A 949 -17.80 17.28 -10.85
C ALA A 949 -17.30 18.16 -9.70
N ALA A 950 -16.71 17.54 -8.68
CA ALA A 950 -16.11 18.25 -7.58
C ALA A 950 -15.06 19.26 -8.06
N ALA A 951 -15.08 20.43 -7.45
CA ALA A 951 -14.19 21.54 -7.72
C ALA A 951 -13.10 21.66 -6.65
N ASP A 952 -13.50 21.76 -5.38
CA ASP A 952 -12.60 21.88 -4.23
C ASP A 952 -12.72 20.65 -3.29
N LEU A 953 -13.88 19.99 -3.23
CA LEU A 953 -14.05 18.74 -2.48
C LEU A 953 -13.38 17.55 -3.21
N SER A 954 -12.74 16.64 -2.46
CA SER A 954 -12.15 15.43 -3.05
C SER A 954 -13.19 14.32 -3.24
N ARG A 955 -13.90 14.34 -4.39
CA ARG A 955 -14.92 13.34 -4.77
C ARG A 955 -14.70 12.84 -6.22
N PRO A 956 -13.59 12.15 -6.51
CA PRO A 956 -13.23 11.76 -7.87
C PRO A 956 -14.30 10.86 -8.51
N GLY A 957 -14.72 11.21 -9.73
CA GLY A 957 -15.68 10.43 -10.53
C GLY A 957 -17.16 10.66 -10.21
N LEU A 958 -17.50 11.53 -9.25
CA LEU A 958 -18.89 11.88 -8.92
C LEU A 958 -19.26 13.26 -9.49
N LEU A 959 -20.35 13.32 -10.25
CA LEU A 959 -21.05 14.57 -10.57
C LEU A 959 -22.07 14.79 -9.47
N GLY A 960 -22.02 15.92 -8.76
CA GLY A 960 -22.82 15.97 -7.55
C GLY A 960 -23.11 17.31 -6.91
N TRP A 961 -22.78 18.43 -7.55
CA TRP A 961 -23.18 19.75 -7.04
C TRP A 961 -23.54 20.74 -8.14
N THR A 962 -24.45 21.67 -7.84
CA THR A 962 -24.70 22.86 -8.65
C THR A 962 -25.14 24.03 -7.78
N ARG A 963 -24.81 25.25 -8.22
CA ARG A 963 -25.34 26.51 -7.65
C ARG A 963 -26.52 27.06 -8.43
N THR A 964 -26.89 26.41 -9.54
CA THR A 964 -28.08 26.77 -10.29
C THR A 964 -29.30 26.35 -9.50
N ALA A 965 -30.03 27.32 -8.94
CA ALA A 965 -31.30 27.08 -8.29
C ALA A 965 -32.38 26.71 -9.33
N PRO A 966 -33.45 26.00 -8.90
CA PRO A 966 -34.60 25.76 -9.77
C PRO A 966 -35.21 27.05 -10.31
N GLU A 967 -35.97 26.95 -11.39
CA GLU A 967 -36.57 28.12 -12.03
C GLU A 967 -37.38 28.97 -11.02
N GLY A 968 -37.06 30.26 -10.93
CA GLY A 968 -37.71 31.21 -10.04
C GLY A 968 -37.26 31.18 -8.57
N TRP A 969 -36.42 30.21 -8.16
CA TRP A 969 -35.79 30.18 -6.84
C TRP A 969 -34.50 31.00 -6.81
N THR A 970 -34.14 31.51 -5.63
CA THR A 970 -32.93 32.34 -5.46
C THR A 970 -32.16 31.96 -4.21
N VAL A 971 -30.83 31.90 -4.32
CA VAL A 971 -29.91 31.82 -3.18
C VAL A 971 -29.25 33.19 -2.97
N THR A 972 -29.37 33.72 -1.76
CA THR A 972 -28.79 35.01 -1.36
C THR A 972 -27.85 34.80 -0.18
N ASN A 973 -26.55 35.04 -0.40
CA ASN A 973 -25.55 35.04 0.65
C ASN A 973 -25.41 36.44 1.25
N ALA A 974 -25.18 36.55 2.56
CA ALA A 974 -24.94 37.83 3.19
C ALA A 974 -23.68 38.50 2.61
N PRO A 975 -23.65 39.82 2.39
CA PRO A 975 -22.49 40.50 1.80
C PRO A 975 -21.18 40.32 2.58
N ALA A 976 -21.26 40.07 3.89
CA ALA A 976 -20.13 39.85 4.77
C ALA A 976 -19.73 38.37 4.92
N MET A 977 -20.45 37.43 4.30
CA MET A 977 -20.13 36.01 4.36
C MET A 977 -18.82 35.74 3.59
N PRO A 978 -17.76 35.21 4.25
CA PRO A 978 -16.50 34.95 3.58
C PRO A 978 -16.60 33.86 2.50
N GLN A 979 -15.61 33.80 1.61
CA GLN A 979 -15.47 32.71 0.65
C GLN A 979 -14.82 31.49 1.32
N GLY A 980 -15.42 30.31 1.14
CA GLY A 980 -14.95 29.01 1.61
C GLY A 980 -15.00 27.97 0.49
N THR A 981 -15.35 26.72 0.80
CA THR A 981 -15.49 25.63 -0.19
C THR A 981 -16.52 26.01 -1.26
N ARG A 982 -16.12 25.97 -2.54
CA ARG A 982 -16.93 26.48 -3.67
C ARG A 982 -18.27 25.77 -3.83
N GLU A 983 -18.29 24.46 -3.57
CA GLU A 983 -19.48 23.60 -3.64
C GLU A 983 -20.52 23.89 -2.57
N LEU A 984 -20.11 24.57 -1.49
CA LEU A 984 -20.90 24.82 -0.29
C LEU A 984 -20.93 26.32 0.06
N GLN A 985 -20.72 27.18 -0.93
CA GLN A 985 -20.77 28.63 -0.75
C GLN A 985 -22.23 29.11 -0.63
N GLY A 986 -22.80 28.94 0.56
CA GLY A 986 -24.23 29.16 0.82
C GLY A 986 -25.07 27.94 0.51
N TRP A 987 -26.37 28.13 0.32
CA TRP A 987 -27.25 27.05 -0.17
C TRP A 987 -26.80 26.55 -1.55
N SER A 988 -26.62 25.25 -1.65
CA SER A 988 -26.21 24.55 -2.87
C SER A 988 -27.07 23.30 -3.07
N PHE A 989 -27.15 22.81 -4.30
CA PHE A 989 -27.97 21.65 -4.66
C PHE A 989 -27.04 20.47 -4.92
N LEU A 990 -27.15 19.46 -4.07
CA LEU A 990 -26.21 18.35 -4.03
C LEU A 990 -26.92 17.03 -4.29
N SER A 991 -26.30 16.16 -5.08
CA SER A 991 -26.69 14.75 -5.07
C SER A 991 -26.35 14.15 -3.70
N LYS A 992 -27.23 13.30 -3.16
CA LYS A 992 -27.05 12.78 -1.81
C LYS A 992 -25.71 12.07 -1.57
N GLN A 993 -25.25 11.20 -2.47
CA GLN A 993 -23.96 10.51 -2.29
C GLN A 993 -22.76 11.47 -2.37
N PHE A 994 -22.86 12.57 -3.11
CA PHE A 994 -21.81 13.60 -3.13
C PHE A 994 -21.73 14.34 -1.79
N TRP A 995 -22.89 14.59 -1.17
CA TRP A 995 -22.98 15.16 0.18
C TRP A 995 -22.70 14.14 1.31
N PHE A 996 -22.75 12.82 1.03
CA PHE A 996 -22.62 11.72 2.02
C PHE A 996 -21.28 10.94 1.98
N PRO A 997 -20.11 11.56 2.13
CA PRO A 997 -18.93 10.82 2.51
C PRO A 997 -19.06 10.41 3.99
N ALA A 998 -18.68 9.18 4.33
CA ALA A 998 -19.00 8.54 5.61
C ALA A 998 -18.77 9.42 6.86
N GLY A 999 -19.77 9.47 7.76
CA GLY A 999 -19.74 10.21 9.02
C GLY A 999 -20.98 11.09 9.24
N GLN A 1000 -21.08 11.71 10.42
CA GLN A 1000 -21.94 12.88 10.67
C GLN A 1000 -23.47 12.73 10.51
N ASP A 1001 -23.99 11.51 10.43
CA ASP A 1001 -25.41 11.20 10.26
C ASP A 1001 -26.08 11.71 8.97
N ARG A 1002 -25.35 12.34 8.05
CA ARG A 1002 -25.86 12.81 6.74
C ARG A 1002 -26.64 11.70 5.99
N PRO A 1003 -26.16 10.44 5.92
CA PRO A 1003 -26.89 9.34 5.27
C PRO A 1003 -28.28 9.03 5.84
N ASN A 1004 -28.58 9.49 7.06
CA ASN A 1004 -29.86 9.25 7.72
C ASN A 1004 -31.00 10.10 7.12
N PHE A 1005 -30.73 11.07 6.24
CA PHE A 1005 -31.76 11.81 5.50
C PHE A 1005 -32.43 10.97 4.41
N SER A 1006 -33.14 9.93 4.83
CA SER A 1006 -33.83 8.97 3.97
C SER A 1006 -35.11 9.52 3.32
N ARG A 1007 -35.67 10.61 3.83
CA ARG A 1007 -36.85 11.29 3.26
C ARG A 1007 -36.51 12.19 2.09
N GLY A 1008 -35.31 12.77 2.07
CA GLY A 1008 -34.80 13.43 0.87
C GLY A 1008 -34.43 12.36 -0.16
N LEU A 1009 -34.68 12.60 -1.44
CA LEU A 1009 -34.28 11.72 -2.54
C LEU A 1009 -33.47 12.52 -3.56
N GLY A 1010 -32.65 11.81 -4.34
CA GLY A 1010 -31.96 12.39 -5.50
C GLY A 1010 -31.11 13.63 -5.18
N VAL A 1011 -31.59 14.80 -5.62
CA VAL A 1011 -30.94 16.09 -5.36
C VAL A 1011 -31.60 16.78 -4.17
N VAL A 1012 -30.79 17.19 -3.19
CA VAL A 1012 -31.27 17.92 -2.01
C VAL A 1012 -30.64 19.31 -1.96
N ALA A 1013 -31.38 20.29 -1.42
CA ALA A 1013 -30.81 21.60 -1.10
C ALA A 1013 -30.08 21.51 0.23
N VAL A 1014 -28.83 21.98 0.28
CA VAL A 1014 -27.94 21.85 1.44
C VAL A 1014 -27.25 23.18 1.71
N ALA A 1015 -27.21 23.57 2.98
CA ALA A 1015 -26.26 24.55 3.49
C ALA A 1015 -25.44 23.88 4.60
N ASP A 1016 -24.13 23.80 4.40
CA ASP A 1016 -23.20 23.01 5.22
C ASP A 1016 -22.00 23.88 5.65
N PRO A 1017 -22.14 24.63 6.76
CA PRO A 1017 -21.05 25.43 7.31
C PRO A 1017 -19.79 24.64 7.70
N ASP A 1018 -19.89 23.34 8.01
CA ASP A 1018 -18.79 22.44 8.41
C ASP A 1018 -17.84 22.25 7.23
N ASP A 1019 -18.33 21.60 6.16
CA ASP A 1019 -17.52 21.35 4.96
C ASP A 1019 -17.23 22.67 4.18
N TRP A 1020 -17.99 23.74 4.40
CA TRP A 1020 -17.65 25.08 3.88
C TRP A 1020 -16.36 25.64 4.50
N ASP A 1021 -16.10 25.34 5.77
CA ASP A 1021 -14.93 25.86 6.50
C ASP A 1021 -13.62 25.12 6.16
N ASP A 1022 -13.71 23.89 5.64
CA ASP A 1022 -12.56 23.04 5.31
C ASP A 1022 -11.60 23.67 4.28
N THR A 1023 -12.11 24.55 3.41
CA THR A 1023 -11.27 25.27 2.44
C THR A 1023 -10.94 26.67 2.94
N GLY A 1024 -9.78 26.80 3.60
CA GLY A 1024 -9.19 28.10 3.96
C GLY A 1024 -9.79 28.77 5.20
N SER A 1025 -10.49 28.00 6.04
CA SER A 1025 -11.01 28.37 7.37
C SER A 1025 -11.71 29.74 7.41
N PRO A 1026 -12.71 30.00 6.53
CA PRO A 1026 -13.46 31.24 6.47
C PRO A 1026 -14.14 31.65 7.78
N SER A 1027 -14.49 30.72 8.66
CA SER A 1027 -15.09 30.98 9.97
C SER A 1027 -14.22 31.89 10.85
N GLY A 1028 -12.90 31.89 10.65
CA GLY A 1028 -11.98 32.82 11.32
C GLY A 1028 -12.10 34.29 10.88
N ARG A 1029 -12.87 34.58 9.82
CA ARG A 1029 -13.03 35.93 9.24
C ARG A 1029 -14.47 36.45 9.23
N GLY A 1030 -15.45 35.59 9.51
CA GLY A 1030 -16.87 35.92 9.47
C GLY A 1030 -17.72 34.66 9.60
N THR A 1031 -19.04 34.81 9.61
CA THR A 1031 -19.98 33.70 9.77
C THR A 1031 -20.64 33.31 8.45
N PHE A 1032 -21.05 32.05 8.37
CA PHE A 1032 -21.93 31.54 7.32
C PHE A 1032 -23.32 32.16 7.48
N ASP A 1033 -23.84 32.78 6.42
CA ASP A 1033 -25.20 33.35 6.38
C ASP A 1033 -25.75 33.32 4.95
N SER A 1034 -26.72 32.44 4.73
CA SER A 1034 -27.29 32.20 3.41
C SER A 1034 -28.79 31.90 3.49
N THR A 1035 -29.54 32.46 2.54
CA THR A 1035 -31.00 32.28 2.42
C THR A 1035 -31.37 31.70 1.07
N LEU A 1036 -32.11 30.59 1.06
CA LEU A 1036 -32.80 30.04 -0.10
C LEU A 1036 -34.25 30.54 -0.11
N SER A 1037 -34.71 31.12 -1.21
CA SER A 1037 -36.07 31.70 -1.33
C SER A 1037 -36.85 31.13 -2.50
N THR A 1038 -38.13 30.89 -2.28
CA THR A 1038 -39.08 30.45 -3.32
C THR A 1038 -39.44 31.59 -4.28
N PRO A 1039 -39.94 31.29 -5.49
CA PRO A 1039 -40.71 32.25 -6.27
C PRO A 1039 -41.95 32.74 -5.50
N ALA A 1040 -42.52 33.87 -5.93
CA ALA A 1040 -43.80 34.35 -5.40
C ALA A 1040 -44.92 33.41 -5.87
N VAL A 1041 -45.72 32.91 -4.93
CA VAL A 1041 -46.90 32.09 -5.22
C VAL A 1041 -48.15 32.95 -5.14
N ALA A 1042 -49.05 32.80 -6.11
CA ALA A 1042 -50.34 33.49 -6.07
C ALA A 1042 -51.24 32.84 -5.01
N ILE A 1043 -51.86 33.67 -4.17
CA ILE A 1043 -52.78 33.23 -3.12
C ILE A 1043 -54.21 33.27 -3.68
N PRO A 1044 -54.93 32.14 -3.73
CA PRO A 1044 -56.34 32.14 -4.17
C PRO A 1044 -57.21 33.02 -3.25
N SER A 1045 -58.16 33.74 -3.84
CA SER A 1045 -59.10 34.58 -3.08
C SER A 1045 -59.88 33.75 -2.05
N GLY A 1046 -60.01 34.28 -0.83
CA GLY A 1046 -60.67 33.59 0.29
C GLY A 1046 -59.78 32.64 1.10
N THR A 1047 -58.50 32.49 0.75
CA THR A 1047 -57.54 31.71 1.55
C THR A 1047 -57.23 32.42 2.87
N SER A 1048 -57.61 31.81 4.00
CA SER A 1048 -57.33 32.35 5.34
C SER A 1048 -56.02 31.83 5.96
N THR A 1049 -55.51 30.71 5.47
CA THR A 1049 -54.28 30.07 5.98
C THR A 1049 -53.55 29.39 4.82
N LEU A 1050 -52.22 29.58 4.77
CA LEU A 1050 -51.32 28.81 3.92
C LEU A 1050 -50.67 27.70 4.73
N HIS A 1051 -50.49 26.55 4.10
CA HIS A 1051 -49.80 25.41 4.68
C HIS A 1051 -48.50 25.14 3.92
N LEU A 1052 -47.39 25.09 4.65
CA LEU A 1052 -46.06 24.75 4.14
C LEU A 1052 -45.67 23.36 4.66
N GLY A 1053 -45.13 22.53 3.78
CA GLY A 1053 -44.51 21.26 4.15
C GLY A 1053 -43.21 21.02 3.39
N PHE A 1054 -42.20 20.48 4.06
CA PHE A 1054 -40.91 20.11 3.47
C PHE A 1054 -40.24 19.02 4.31
N ASP A 1055 -39.47 18.14 3.65
CA ASP A 1055 -38.59 17.22 4.37
C ASP A 1055 -37.33 17.97 4.81
N SER A 1056 -36.90 17.73 6.05
CA SER A 1056 -35.82 18.47 6.70
C SER A 1056 -34.86 17.51 7.42
N HIS A 1057 -33.58 17.84 7.35
CA HIS A 1057 -32.51 17.20 8.11
C HIS A 1057 -31.53 18.26 8.61
N TYR A 1058 -31.72 18.66 9.86
CA TYR A 1058 -30.97 19.72 10.53
C TYR A 1058 -30.20 19.15 11.72
N ARG A 1059 -28.92 19.45 11.78
CA ARG A 1059 -28.04 19.19 12.93
C ARG A 1059 -27.37 20.48 13.35
N GLN A 1060 -27.04 20.62 14.63
CA GLN A 1060 -26.54 21.89 15.14
C GLN A 1060 -25.43 21.77 16.18
N GLU A 1061 -24.60 22.81 16.21
CA GLU A 1061 -23.58 23.07 17.22
C GLU A 1061 -23.53 24.58 17.43
N SER A 1062 -23.10 25.03 18.62
CA SER A 1062 -23.02 26.46 18.91
C SER A 1062 -21.74 27.06 18.33
N PRO A 1063 -21.79 28.24 17.68
CA PRO A 1063 -22.97 29.02 17.32
C PRO A 1063 -23.58 28.54 16.00
N GLN A 1064 -24.91 28.37 15.90
CA GLN A 1064 -25.61 28.11 14.64
C GLN A 1064 -27.11 28.36 14.82
N GLU A 1065 -27.73 29.02 13.84
CA GLU A 1065 -29.17 29.28 13.83
C GLU A 1065 -29.77 29.05 12.44
N ALA A 1066 -31.03 28.64 12.40
CA ALA A 1066 -31.79 28.50 11.16
C ALA A 1066 -33.23 29.00 11.32
N GLU A 1067 -33.84 29.55 10.27
CA GLU A 1067 -35.23 30.00 10.31
C GLU A 1067 -35.99 29.79 9.00
N VAL A 1068 -37.31 29.62 9.11
CA VAL A 1068 -38.24 29.67 7.98
C VAL A 1068 -39.14 30.89 8.13
N THR A 1069 -39.18 31.72 7.09
CA THR A 1069 -39.99 32.93 7.04
C THR A 1069 -40.98 32.88 5.87
N VAL A 1070 -42.14 33.52 6.03
CA VAL A 1070 -43.09 33.76 4.94
C VAL A 1070 -43.28 35.26 4.79
N THR A 1071 -43.00 35.78 3.59
CA THR A 1071 -43.14 37.20 3.26
C THR A 1071 -44.35 37.38 2.34
N PHE A 1072 -45.28 38.23 2.75
CA PHE A 1072 -46.44 38.62 1.95
C PHE A 1072 -46.19 39.94 1.22
N ASP A 1073 -46.93 40.21 0.16
CA ASP A 1073 -46.89 41.49 -0.56
C ASP A 1073 -47.46 42.68 0.24
N THR A 1074 -48.19 42.40 1.33
CA THR A 1074 -48.90 43.42 2.13
C THR A 1074 -48.45 43.51 3.58
N ALA A 1075 -47.48 42.70 4.02
CA ALA A 1075 -47.07 42.61 5.42
C ALA A 1075 -45.58 42.28 5.59
N ASP A 1076 -45.06 42.56 6.77
CA ASP A 1076 -43.70 42.19 7.17
C ASP A 1076 -43.51 40.66 7.19
N PRO A 1077 -42.27 40.15 6.98
CA PRO A 1077 -41.98 38.72 7.04
C PRO A 1077 -42.40 38.08 8.37
N VAL A 1078 -43.15 36.98 8.29
CA VAL A 1078 -43.59 36.19 9.43
C VAL A 1078 -42.64 35.02 9.64
N ARG A 1079 -41.98 34.93 10.79
CA ARG A 1079 -41.12 33.79 11.14
C ARG A 1079 -41.97 32.63 11.66
N LEU A 1080 -41.95 31.50 10.95
CA LEU A 1080 -42.71 30.30 11.28
C LEU A 1080 -41.90 29.26 12.06
N LEU A 1081 -40.57 29.28 11.90
CA LEU A 1081 -39.66 28.33 12.52
C LEU A 1081 -38.35 29.03 12.85
N HIS A 1082 -37.79 28.73 14.01
CA HIS A 1082 -36.46 29.17 14.42
C HIS A 1082 -35.75 28.01 15.14
N TYR A 1083 -34.65 27.52 14.59
CA TYR A 1083 -33.78 26.52 15.20
C TYR A 1083 -32.51 27.16 15.73
N SER A 1084 -32.07 26.69 16.90
CA SER A 1084 -30.84 27.16 17.55
C SER A 1084 -30.37 26.14 18.60
N SER A 1085 -29.08 26.18 18.93
CA SER A 1085 -28.46 25.38 20.01
C SER A 1085 -28.93 25.77 21.41
N ALA A 1086 -29.64 26.88 21.58
CA ALA A 1086 -30.20 27.27 22.88
C ALA A 1086 -31.29 26.29 23.35
N THR A 1087 -31.33 26.00 24.66
CA THR A 1087 -32.29 25.04 25.24
C THR A 1087 -33.73 25.57 25.35
N SER A 1088 -33.96 26.85 25.03
CA SER A 1088 -35.28 27.49 25.07
C SER A 1088 -35.33 28.69 24.12
N GLY A 1089 -36.54 29.19 23.82
CA GLY A 1089 -36.73 30.38 22.97
C GLY A 1089 -36.69 30.10 21.46
N ASN A 1090 -36.63 28.84 21.05
CA ASN A 1090 -36.60 28.38 19.67
C ASN A 1090 -37.52 27.15 19.49
N THR A 1091 -37.77 26.77 18.25
CA THR A 1091 -38.68 25.68 17.84
C THR A 1091 -38.12 24.29 18.12
N ASN A 1092 -36.79 24.11 18.21
CA ASN A 1092 -36.15 22.80 18.39
C ASN A 1092 -35.65 22.51 19.81
N LEU A 1093 -35.74 23.45 20.74
CA LEU A 1093 -35.31 23.32 22.15
C LEU A 1093 -33.86 22.82 22.29
N GLY A 1094 -32.97 23.27 21.41
CA GLY A 1094 -31.58 22.86 21.44
C GLY A 1094 -31.31 21.44 20.89
N GLN A 1095 -32.30 20.80 20.26
CA GLN A 1095 -32.17 19.44 19.72
C GLN A 1095 -32.04 19.40 18.19
N ASP A 1096 -31.28 18.44 17.69
CA ASP A 1096 -31.23 18.10 16.26
C ASP A 1096 -32.63 17.75 15.71
N GLN A 1097 -32.93 18.14 14.46
CA GLN A 1097 -34.19 17.87 13.77
C GLN A 1097 -33.93 17.08 12.48
N GLN A 1098 -33.62 15.81 12.67
CA GLN A 1098 -33.15 14.93 11.59
C GLN A 1098 -34.30 14.16 10.92
N ASN A 1099 -34.30 14.14 9.58
CA ASN A 1099 -35.10 13.24 8.74
C ASN A 1099 -36.62 13.28 9.03
N ARG A 1100 -37.21 14.47 8.98
CA ARG A 1100 -38.62 14.70 9.33
C ARG A 1100 -39.34 15.54 8.28
N LEU A 1101 -40.63 15.27 8.09
CA LEU A 1101 -41.54 16.17 7.39
C LEU A 1101 -41.98 17.28 8.34
N VAL A 1102 -41.48 18.50 8.09
CA VAL A 1102 -41.89 19.71 8.80
C VAL A 1102 -43.19 20.21 8.18
N ARG A 1103 -44.16 20.58 9.03
CA ARG A 1103 -45.45 21.13 8.62
C ARG A 1103 -45.72 22.42 9.38
N LEU A 1104 -45.90 23.52 8.66
CA LEU A 1104 -46.14 24.84 9.23
C LEU A 1104 -47.43 25.42 8.64
N SER A 1105 -48.12 26.25 9.42
CA SER A 1105 -49.31 26.97 9.00
C SER A 1105 -49.11 28.45 9.24
N CYS A 1106 -49.43 29.28 8.26
CA CYS A 1106 -49.31 30.73 8.34
C CYS A 1106 -50.67 31.38 8.05
N PRO A 1107 -51.24 32.15 8.99
CA PRO A 1107 -52.40 32.99 8.69
C PRO A 1107 -52.08 33.95 7.54
N VAL A 1108 -53.02 34.13 6.62
CA VAL A 1108 -52.87 35.05 5.48
C VAL A 1108 -53.36 36.44 5.90
N PRO A 1109 -52.51 37.48 5.84
CA PRO A 1109 -52.92 38.86 6.10
C PRO A 1109 -54.02 39.32 5.13
N ALA A 1110 -54.94 40.16 5.61
CA ALA A 1110 -55.99 40.69 4.76
C ALA A 1110 -55.41 41.46 3.57
N GLY A 1111 -55.88 41.14 2.36
CA GLY A 1111 -55.45 41.79 1.11
C GLY A 1111 -54.15 41.24 0.50
N ALA A 1112 -53.47 40.28 1.14
CA ALA A 1112 -52.30 39.64 0.54
C ALA A 1112 -52.69 38.85 -0.72
N THR A 1113 -51.96 39.06 -1.82
CA THR A 1113 -52.19 38.37 -3.10
C THR A 1113 -51.06 37.42 -3.47
N THR A 1114 -49.88 37.59 -2.87
CA THR A 1114 -48.74 36.70 -3.08
C THR A 1114 -47.97 36.40 -1.78
N ALA A 1115 -47.30 35.26 -1.74
CA ALA A 1115 -46.39 34.89 -0.65
C ALA A 1115 -45.08 34.32 -1.19
N LYS A 1116 -44.00 34.48 -0.42
CA LYS A 1116 -42.69 33.84 -0.62
C LYS A 1116 -42.25 33.16 0.65
N VAL A 1117 -41.55 32.03 0.54
CA VAL A 1117 -40.96 31.31 1.67
C VAL A 1117 -39.44 31.44 1.62
N GLY A 1118 -38.81 31.77 2.74
CA GLY A 1118 -37.35 31.85 2.90
C GLY A 1118 -36.84 30.83 3.91
N PHE A 1119 -35.76 30.13 3.56
CA PHE A 1119 -35.03 29.19 4.41
C PHE A 1119 -33.63 29.78 4.64
N ARG A 1120 -33.34 30.22 5.87
CA ARG A 1120 -32.08 30.87 6.20
C ARG A 1120 -31.31 30.07 7.24
N ILE A 1121 -30.01 29.89 7.01
CA ILE A 1121 -29.06 29.47 8.05
C ILE A 1121 -28.07 30.62 8.25
N PHE A 1122 -27.79 30.96 9.50
CA PHE A 1122 -26.97 32.12 9.84
C PHE A 1122 -26.28 31.93 11.19
N ASN A 1123 -25.34 32.81 11.49
CA ASN A 1123 -24.57 32.79 12.74
C ASN A 1123 -23.81 31.46 12.94
N ALA A 1124 -23.38 30.83 11.85
CA ALA A 1124 -22.61 29.58 11.88
C ALA A 1124 -21.12 29.84 11.60
N GLY A 1125 -20.24 29.14 12.32
CA GLY A 1125 -18.81 29.03 12.01
C GLY A 1125 -18.51 27.72 11.31
N ASN A 1126 -17.57 26.95 11.85
CA ASN A 1126 -17.36 25.55 11.52
C ASN A 1126 -18.29 24.68 12.39
N ASN A 1127 -19.53 24.55 11.95
CA ASN A 1127 -20.63 23.86 12.65
C ASN A 1127 -21.39 23.02 11.63
N TRP A 1128 -22.28 22.11 12.07
CA TRP A 1128 -23.00 21.13 11.24
C TRP A 1128 -23.71 21.65 9.96
N PHE A 1129 -25.02 21.44 9.78
CA PHE A 1129 -25.66 21.63 8.47
C PHE A 1129 -27.18 21.69 8.54
N TRP A 1130 -27.77 22.16 7.44
CA TRP A 1130 -29.19 22.01 7.15
C TRP A 1130 -29.42 21.55 5.71
N ALA A 1131 -30.14 20.44 5.55
CA ALA A 1131 -30.64 19.98 4.26
C ALA A 1131 -32.17 19.93 4.22
N ILE A 1132 -32.76 20.27 3.07
CA ILE A 1132 -34.20 20.22 2.82
C ILE A 1132 -34.53 19.60 1.45
N ASP A 1133 -35.75 19.07 1.34
CA ASP A 1133 -36.29 18.49 0.10
C ASP A 1133 -37.84 18.54 0.07
N ASN A 1134 -38.47 18.27 -1.08
CA ASN A 1134 -39.91 18.09 -1.28
C ASN A 1134 -40.80 19.24 -0.73
N VAL A 1135 -40.43 20.49 -1.05
CA VAL A 1135 -41.09 21.71 -0.58
C VAL A 1135 -42.44 21.90 -1.26
N ARG A 1136 -43.50 22.05 -0.47
CA ARG A 1136 -44.90 22.19 -0.93
C ARG A 1136 -45.64 23.30 -0.19
N VAL A 1137 -46.33 24.15 -0.94
CA VAL A 1137 -47.20 25.22 -0.41
C VAL A 1137 -48.61 25.03 -0.93
N GLY A 1138 -49.60 24.97 -0.04
CA GLY A 1138 -51.00 24.75 -0.41
C GLY A 1138 -52.00 25.55 0.42
N THR A 1139 -53.24 25.58 -0.05
CA THR A 1139 -54.40 26.15 0.68
C THR A 1139 -55.04 25.15 1.67
N GLY A 1140 -54.55 23.91 1.71
CA GLY A 1140 -54.93 22.88 2.68
C GLY A 1140 -53.72 22.17 3.27
N PRO A 1141 -53.88 21.40 4.37
CA PRO A 1141 -52.78 20.73 5.05
C PRO A 1141 -51.96 19.82 4.13
N ILE A 1142 -50.62 19.83 4.28
CA ILE A 1142 -49.71 19.02 3.46
C ILE A 1142 -49.70 17.56 3.95
N ALA A 1143 -50.11 16.63 3.08
CA ALA A 1143 -50.04 15.19 3.33
C ALA A 1143 -48.63 14.63 3.08
N ASP A 1144 -48.32 13.50 3.71
CA ASP A 1144 -47.04 12.80 3.50
C ASP A 1144 -47.10 11.78 2.35
N ALA A 1145 -48.28 11.19 2.15
CA ALA A 1145 -48.59 10.33 1.01
C ALA A 1145 -48.81 11.20 -0.23
#